data_AF-A0A8T0VI88-F1
#
_entry.id   AF-A0A8T0VI88-F1
#
_cell.length_a   1.000
_cell.length_b   1.000
_cell.length_c   1.000
_cell.angle_alpha   90.00
_cell.angle_beta   90.00
_cell.angle_gamma   90.00
#
_symmetry.space_group_name_H-M   'P 1'
#
loop_
_entity.id
_entity.type
_entity.pdbx_description
1 polymer ?
#
loop_
_entity_poly.entity_id
_entity_poly.type
_entity_poly.pdbx_seq_one_letter_code
_entity_poly.pdbx_strand_id
1 'polypeptide(L)'
;MDLDVAATAPAPPAAGAGDAGGSVGGSSHTGGNNNAPVFREALTWQAYGRTPVLSMVVTSYGEIWSGSEGGVIKAWPYDAIAKSLSLSPEERHMAALLVERAYIDLRNHCTVGNVCSLPASDVKHMLADHSRAKVWTVTSMTFALWDARTRELLKVFGMDGQVESAKLETPAMTEQPMEEEVNPKAKPSKKDKSQGSLNFFQKSRNALIGAADAVRRVATKGTFVEDNRRTGAVAQVMDGTIWSGCTNGSIIQWDGNGNRVQEFQHHTSSVQCIKALGERVWVGYASGTIQVMDAEGNILAGWTGHSCPVIRMAIGGSYIYTLAHHGGIRGWPLNSPGPLDDIIRTELSNRELSYTRMEKINIMVGSWNVAQGKASAESLRSWLGSVSSDVGLVVVGLQEVEMGAGFLAISAAKETVGLEGSANGQWWIDNIGKALDEGTSFHRVGSRQLAALLIAAWARKSLKPYVGDVDAAAVPCGLGRAIGNKGGVGLRIRVYDRKMCFVSNHFAAHLEAVSRRNADFDHIYRTMAFNKPHGSTSSATSVQLHRTVNVNGNQVEEVRPDLAEADMVVFLGDFNYRLYSITYDEARDMVSQRSFDWLREKDQLRAEMKAGKVFQGMREGIIKFPPTYKFQKHQPGLGGYDSGEKKRIPAWCDRVLYRDSRSVSVAECSLECPVVASITSYVACMDVTESDHKPVRCTFSVDIARVDELIRRQEYGEIIESNEKVRSLLQEACFVPETTVSTSEITLENQENIVFQITNKCETSKAAFEILCDGQTIKKEDGTKSELLPRASFGFPLWLEVQPAIGLIKPGETVEITLHHEDFYTQEEFVDGIPQNWWCEDTRDKEAVLRINITGSSSTETKTHTINVQHRCPPSAAPPAIMNQPAAPVPPNNVLASEGHSKRSSKKSQSKHREQQQQQQDYPQFGSSEVHDLCRMRCP
;
A
#
# COMPACT_ATOMS: atom_id res chain seq x y z
N MET A 1 6.59 55.06 4.93
CA MET A 1 7.55 55.38 3.86
C MET A 1 8.27 54.09 3.56
N ASP A 2 7.90 53.55 2.40
CA ASP A 2 8.49 52.53 1.54
C ASP A 2 9.51 51.54 2.11
N LEU A 3 9.20 50.24 1.95
CA LEU A 3 10.12 49.22 1.46
C LEU A 3 9.30 48.01 0.97
N ASP A 4 8.98 48.02 -0.32
CA ASP A 4 8.63 46.84 -1.12
C ASP A 4 9.90 46.02 -1.37
N VAL A 5 9.79 44.67 -1.37
CA VAL A 5 10.05 43.79 -2.53
C VAL A 5 9.65 42.35 -2.14
N ALA A 6 8.67 41.82 -2.86
CA ALA A 6 8.18 40.46 -2.79
C ALA A 6 9.00 39.49 -3.66
N ALA A 7 9.17 38.24 -3.20
CA ALA A 7 9.62 37.12 -4.02
C ALA A 7 8.46 36.11 -4.17
N THR A 8 7.85 36.11 -5.36
CA THR A 8 6.87 35.12 -5.83
C THR A 8 7.57 34.04 -6.64
N ALA A 9 7.43 32.77 -6.26
CA ALA A 9 7.78 31.63 -7.10
C ALA A 9 6.54 31.16 -7.91
N PRO A 10 6.65 30.91 -9.23
CA PRO A 10 5.53 30.46 -10.05
C PRO A 10 5.27 28.94 -9.94
N ALA A 11 4.01 28.57 -10.10
CA ALA A 11 3.50 27.19 -10.12
C ALA A 11 3.86 26.45 -11.44
N PRO A 12 3.93 25.11 -11.45
CA PRO A 12 4.17 24.32 -12.65
C PRO A 12 2.90 24.19 -13.53
N PRO A 13 3.01 24.15 -14.87
CA PRO A 13 1.89 23.92 -15.76
C PRO A 13 1.52 22.44 -15.92
N ALA A 14 0.27 22.21 -16.30
CA ALA A 14 -0.41 20.92 -16.42
C ALA A 14 0.07 20.06 -17.60
N ALA A 15 -0.05 18.73 -17.44
CA ALA A 15 0.20 17.74 -18.47
C ALA A 15 -0.88 17.77 -19.56
N GLY A 16 -0.44 17.86 -20.83
CA GLY A 16 -1.23 17.64 -22.02
C GLY A 16 -0.48 16.66 -22.95
N ALA A 17 -1.20 15.66 -23.44
CA ALA A 17 -0.70 14.59 -24.30
C ALA A 17 -0.22 15.09 -25.68
N GLY A 18 0.85 14.49 -26.20
CA GLY A 18 1.33 14.70 -27.56
C GLY A 18 2.57 13.85 -27.87
N ASP A 19 2.45 13.05 -28.91
CA ASP A 19 3.34 12.00 -29.39
C ASP A 19 4.66 12.51 -30.03
N ALA A 20 5.57 11.56 -30.30
CA ALA A 20 6.71 11.58 -31.24
C ALA A 20 8.11 12.05 -30.76
N GLY A 21 8.97 11.05 -30.50
CA GLY A 21 10.24 10.78 -31.22
C GLY A 21 11.41 11.78 -31.21
N GLY A 22 12.60 11.29 -30.78
CA GLY A 22 13.88 11.72 -31.36
C GLY A 22 14.98 12.24 -30.41
N SER A 23 15.87 11.33 -30.01
CA SER A 23 17.35 11.45 -30.05
C SER A 23 18.06 12.82 -29.91
N VAL A 24 18.88 12.90 -28.85
CA VAL A 24 20.26 13.45 -28.78
C VAL A 24 20.49 14.97 -28.88
N GLY A 25 21.19 15.51 -27.86
CA GLY A 25 21.96 16.75 -27.97
C GLY A 25 22.16 17.45 -26.63
N GLY A 26 23.39 17.39 -26.07
CA GLY A 26 23.72 17.93 -24.76
C GLY A 26 23.77 19.46 -24.66
N SER A 27 23.75 19.96 -23.43
CA SER A 27 24.26 21.30 -23.11
C SER A 27 24.95 21.30 -21.75
N SER A 28 26.19 21.78 -21.79
CA SER A 28 27.14 22.06 -20.72
C SER A 28 26.54 22.85 -19.55
N HIS A 29 26.72 22.35 -18.32
CA HIS A 29 26.56 23.15 -17.10
C HIS A 29 27.91 23.50 -16.48
N THR A 30 28.02 24.79 -16.16
CA THR A 30 29.08 25.48 -15.46
C THR A 30 29.16 25.09 -13.98
N GLY A 31 30.38 24.77 -13.52
CA GLY A 31 30.92 25.17 -12.21
C GLY A 31 30.15 24.85 -10.94
N GLY A 32 30.34 23.64 -10.41
CA GLY A 32 29.99 23.28 -9.04
C GLY A 32 30.73 22.00 -8.65
N ASN A 33 31.78 22.13 -7.83
CA ASN A 33 32.67 21.04 -7.45
C ASN A 33 32.01 20.15 -6.37
N ASN A 34 31.02 19.36 -6.76
CA ASN A 34 30.43 18.29 -5.94
C ASN A 34 30.96 16.95 -6.43
N ASN A 35 32.12 16.52 -5.91
CA ASN A 35 32.65 15.16 -6.09
C ASN A 35 31.90 14.14 -5.19
N ALA A 36 30.57 14.13 -5.25
CA ALA A 36 29.82 12.95 -4.83
C ALA A 36 29.89 11.94 -5.98
N PRO A 37 30.26 10.67 -5.76
CA PRO A 37 30.27 9.69 -6.83
C PRO A 37 28.86 9.55 -7.41
N VAL A 38 28.68 10.05 -8.63
CA VAL A 38 27.43 9.89 -9.38
C VAL A 38 27.19 8.38 -9.52
N PHE A 39 26.02 7.91 -9.08
CA PHE A 39 25.60 6.52 -9.26
C PHE A 39 25.72 6.17 -10.75
N ARG A 40 26.68 5.31 -11.09
CA ARG A 40 26.89 4.88 -12.47
C ARG A 40 26.02 3.67 -12.74
N GLU A 41 25.15 3.79 -13.73
CA GLU A 41 24.39 2.65 -14.25
C GLU A 41 25.34 1.52 -14.65
N ALA A 42 25.15 0.34 -14.06
CA ALA A 42 25.95 -0.85 -14.32
C ALA A 42 25.35 -1.68 -15.47
N LEU A 43 24.12 -2.18 -15.28
CA LEU A 43 23.39 -3.00 -16.24
C LEU A 43 21.90 -2.65 -16.21
N THR A 44 21.27 -2.60 -17.38
CA THR A 44 19.81 -2.46 -17.56
C THR A 44 19.37 -3.37 -18.69
N TRP A 45 18.32 -4.15 -18.49
CA TRP A 45 17.76 -5.04 -19.51
C TRP A 45 16.23 -5.17 -19.35
N GLN A 46 15.57 -5.64 -20.40
CA GLN A 46 14.13 -5.86 -20.37
C GLN A 46 13.82 -7.26 -19.79
N ALA A 47 13.40 -7.33 -18.53
CA ALA A 47 13.06 -8.61 -17.88
C ALA A 47 11.85 -9.32 -18.54
N TYR A 48 10.82 -8.55 -18.90
CA TYR A 48 9.57 -9.04 -19.49
C TYR A 48 9.11 -8.13 -20.63
N GLY A 49 8.57 -8.69 -21.72
CA GLY A 49 8.26 -7.89 -22.91
C GLY A 49 7.12 -6.86 -22.72
N ARG A 50 6.02 -7.22 -22.05
CA ARG A 50 4.84 -6.35 -21.87
C ARG A 50 4.24 -6.36 -20.46
N THR A 51 4.83 -7.11 -19.53
CA THR A 51 4.33 -7.26 -18.16
C THR A 51 5.25 -6.57 -17.16
N PRO A 52 4.72 -5.95 -16.10
CA PRO A 52 5.54 -5.32 -15.07
C PRO A 52 6.24 -6.36 -14.19
N VAL A 53 7.45 -6.02 -13.72
CA VAL A 53 8.12 -6.73 -12.62
C VAL A 53 7.43 -6.33 -11.32
N LEU A 54 6.87 -7.29 -10.58
CA LEU A 54 6.16 -7.04 -9.33
C LEU A 54 7.05 -7.31 -8.10
N SER A 55 7.95 -8.27 -8.21
CA SER A 55 8.85 -8.68 -7.14
C SER A 55 10.18 -9.18 -7.69
N MET A 56 11.24 -9.07 -6.89
CA MET A 56 12.60 -9.51 -7.24
C MET A 56 13.40 -9.84 -5.99
N VAL A 57 14.24 -10.87 -6.05
CA VAL A 57 15.17 -11.28 -4.98
C VAL A 57 16.50 -11.74 -5.57
N VAL A 58 17.57 -11.65 -4.78
CA VAL A 58 18.84 -12.33 -5.04
C VAL A 58 18.87 -13.58 -4.18
N THR A 59 19.18 -14.73 -4.78
CA THR A 59 19.25 -16.01 -4.07
C THR A 59 20.57 -16.17 -3.33
N SER A 60 20.65 -17.19 -2.46
CA SER A 60 21.87 -17.54 -1.75
C SER A 60 23.06 -17.85 -2.66
N TYR A 61 22.83 -18.12 -3.95
CA TYR A 61 23.87 -18.42 -4.95
C TYR A 61 24.05 -17.32 -6.00
N GLY A 62 23.44 -16.14 -5.77
CA GLY A 62 23.62 -14.95 -6.61
C GLY A 62 22.73 -14.86 -7.83
N GLU A 63 21.77 -15.76 -7.99
CA GLU A 63 20.80 -15.64 -9.06
C GLU A 63 19.82 -14.51 -8.78
N ILE A 64 19.46 -13.76 -9.81
CA ILE A 64 18.38 -12.78 -9.70
C ILE A 64 17.10 -13.47 -10.13
N TRP A 65 16.12 -13.55 -9.24
CA TRP A 65 14.80 -14.07 -9.57
C TRP A 65 13.79 -12.93 -9.57
N SER A 66 12.87 -12.94 -10.52
CA SER A 66 11.78 -11.97 -10.58
C SER A 66 10.44 -12.63 -10.84
N GLY A 67 9.37 -12.02 -10.33
CA GLY A 67 7.99 -12.41 -10.58
C GLY A 67 7.21 -11.29 -11.27
N SER A 68 6.34 -11.66 -12.21
CA SER A 68 5.50 -10.72 -12.95
C SER A 68 4.01 -10.90 -12.69
N GLU A 69 3.23 -9.98 -13.24
CA GLU A 69 1.79 -10.17 -13.45
C GLU A 69 1.52 -11.45 -14.26
N GLY A 70 0.44 -12.15 -13.93
CA GLY A 70 0.04 -13.40 -14.62
C GLY A 70 0.82 -14.66 -14.22
N GLY A 71 1.79 -14.56 -13.30
CA GLY A 71 2.44 -15.71 -12.67
C GLY A 71 3.72 -16.19 -13.32
N VAL A 72 4.34 -15.42 -14.23
CA VAL A 72 5.63 -15.79 -14.82
C VAL A 72 6.75 -15.51 -13.82
N ILE A 73 7.69 -16.45 -13.71
CA ILE A 73 8.86 -16.34 -12.83
C ILE A 73 10.09 -16.60 -13.69
N LYS A 74 11.01 -15.62 -13.71
CA LYS A 74 12.28 -15.71 -14.44
C LYS A 74 13.46 -15.64 -13.48
N ALA A 75 14.44 -16.49 -13.71
CA ALA A 75 15.72 -16.51 -13.00
C ALA A 75 16.87 -16.18 -13.96
N TRP A 76 17.80 -15.32 -13.53
CA TRP A 76 19.05 -15.02 -14.24
C TRP A 76 20.23 -15.59 -13.46
N PRO A 77 20.98 -16.54 -14.04
CA PRO A 77 22.17 -17.10 -13.40
C PRO A 77 23.27 -16.07 -13.18
N TYR A 78 23.99 -16.20 -12.07
CA TYR A 78 25.10 -15.31 -11.72
C TYR A 78 26.18 -15.25 -12.82
N ASP A 79 26.54 -16.38 -13.44
CA ASP A 79 27.62 -16.41 -14.43
C ASP A 79 27.35 -15.50 -15.64
N ALA A 80 26.09 -15.42 -16.08
CA ALA A 80 25.69 -14.51 -17.15
C ALA A 80 25.78 -13.04 -16.70
N ILE A 81 25.40 -12.75 -15.45
CA ILE A 81 25.48 -11.40 -14.86
C ILE A 81 26.94 -11.00 -14.69
N ALA A 82 27.78 -11.87 -14.11
CA ALA A 82 29.20 -11.65 -13.87
C ALA A 82 29.95 -11.44 -15.19
N LYS A 83 29.70 -12.28 -16.20
CA LYS A 83 30.25 -12.10 -17.55
C LYS A 83 29.86 -10.74 -18.12
N SER A 84 28.60 -10.32 -17.96
CA SER A 84 28.12 -9.03 -18.45
C SER A 84 28.72 -7.85 -17.70
N LEU A 85 28.92 -7.94 -16.38
CA LEU A 85 29.59 -6.93 -15.56
C LEU A 85 31.09 -6.80 -15.86
N SER A 86 31.72 -7.86 -16.39
CA SER A 86 33.13 -7.85 -16.79
C SER A 86 33.40 -7.16 -18.14
N LEU A 87 32.35 -6.92 -18.94
CA LEU A 87 32.49 -6.27 -20.25
C LEU A 87 32.78 -4.77 -20.11
N SER A 88 33.48 -4.22 -21.10
CA SER A 88 33.85 -2.80 -21.06
C SER A 88 32.61 -1.90 -21.26
N PRO A 89 32.67 -0.61 -20.87
CA PRO A 89 31.58 0.34 -21.12
C PRO A 89 31.16 0.44 -22.60
N GLU A 90 32.08 0.23 -23.53
CA GLU A 90 31.84 0.23 -24.97
C GLU A 90 31.01 -0.99 -25.43
N GLU A 91 31.04 -2.08 -24.66
CA GLU A 91 30.36 -3.34 -24.91
C GLU A 91 29.03 -3.46 -24.15
N ARG A 92 28.58 -2.39 -23.46
CA ARG A 92 27.36 -2.39 -22.62
C ARG A 92 26.10 -2.90 -23.32
N HIS A 93 25.94 -2.62 -24.61
CA HIS A 93 24.78 -3.14 -25.35
C HIS A 93 24.81 -4.67 -25.45
N MET A 94 25.99 -5.26 -25.63
CA MET A 94 26.15 -6.73 -25.59
C MET A 94 25.92 -7.25 -24.18
N ALA A 95 26.41 -6.55 -23.14
CA ALA A 95 26.20 -6.92 -21.74
C ALA A 95 24.72 -7.03 -21.38
N ALA A 96 23.91 -6.02 -21.75
CA ALA A 96 22.46 -6.04 -21.54
C ALA A 96 21.78 -7.21 -22.28
N LEU A 97 22.14 -7.44 -23.55
CA LEU A 97 21.58 -8.53 -24.37
C LEU A 97 21.95 -9.92 -23.85
N LEU A 98 23.16 -10.09 -23.31
CA LEU A 98 23.60 -11.35 -22.70
C LEU A 98 22.73 -11.69 -21.48
N VAL A 99 22.52 -10.73 -20.57
CA VAL A 99 21.63 -10.93 -19.41
C VAL A 99 20.20 -11.16 -19.88
N GLU A 100 19.70 -10.36 -20.82
CA GLU A 100 18.32 -10.46 -21.31
C GLU A 100 17.99 -11.86 -21.86
N ARG A 101 18.95 -12.52 -22.53
CA ARG A 101 18.77 -13.85 -23.13
C ARG A 101 19.07 -15.02 -22.20
N ALA A 102 19.78 -14.78 -21.10
CA ALA A 102 20.20 -15.84 -20.17
C ALA A 102 19.12 -16.28 -19.17
N TYR A 103 17.89 -15.75 -19.28
CA TYR A 103 16.83 -16.08 -18.33
C TYR A 103 16.37 -17.54 -18.45
N ILE A 104 15.95 -18.08 -17.31
CA ILE A 104 15.31 -19.39 -17.19
C ILE A 104 13.86 -19.17 -16.77
N ASP A 105 12.92 -19.72 -17.54
CA ASP A 105 11.49 -19.67 -17.23
C ASP A 105 11.10 -20.81 -16.29
N LEU A 106 11.09 -20.53 -14.99
CA LEU A 106 10.83 -21.54 -13.97
C LEU A 106 9.41 -22.10 -14.02
N ARG A 107 8.45 -21.34 -14.57
CA ARG A 107 7.07 -21.80 -14.69
C ARG A 107 6.94 -22.86 -15.78
N ASN A 108 7.62 -22.68 -16.90
CA ASN A 108 7.63 -23.68 -17.98
C ASN A 108 8.31 -24.97 -17.52
N HIS A 109 9.37 -24.89 -16.73
CA HIS A 109 10.03 -26.05 -16.13
C HIS A 109 9.08 -26.88 -15.23
N CYS A 110 8.07 -26.25 -14.64
CA CYS A 110 7.07 -26.91 -13.80
C CYS A 110 5.80 -27.36 -14.56
N THR A 111 5.76 -27.23 -15.89
CA THR A 111 4.58 -27.54 -16.70
C THR A 111 4.74 -28.90 -17.38
N VAL A 112 3.94 -29.89 -16.98
CA VAL A 112 3.94 -31.24 -17.57
C VAL A 112 2.60 -31.46 -18.27
N GLY A 113 2.63 -31.78 -19.57
CA GLY A 113 1.42 -32.12 -20.33
C GLY A 113 0.34 -31.02 -20.36
N ASN A 114 0.75 -29.74 -20.47
CA ASN A 114 -0.09 -28.53 -20.40
C ASN A 114 -0.74 -28.23 -19.04
N VAL A 115 -0.36 -28.92 -17.96
CA VAL A 115 -0.79 -28.60 -16.59
C VAL A 115 0.38 -28.04 -15.81
N CYS A 116 0.24 -26.81 -15.32
CA CYS A 116 1.23 -26.14 -14.49
C CYS A 116 0.80 -26.21 -13.03
N SER A 117 1.71 -26.63 -12.14
CA SER A 117 1.48 -26.68 -10.69
C SER A 117 1.36 -25.30 -10.03
N LEU A 118 1.61 -24.22 -10.78
CA LEU A 118 1.53 -22.85 -10.29
C LEU A 118 0.31 -22.12 -10.85
N PRO A 119 -0.43 -21.38 -10.01
CA PRO A 119 -1.56 -20.60 -10.47
C PRO A 119 -1.11 -19.50 -11.44
N ALA A 120 -1.95 -19.18 -12.42
CA ALA A 120 -1.80 -18.02 -13.30
C ALA A 120 -2.21 -16.73 -12.56
N SER A 121 -1.47 -16.41 -11.50
CA SER A 121 -1.75 -15.28 -10.61
C SER A 121 -0.48 -14.50 -10.33
N ASP A 122 -0.65 -13.21 -10.07
CA ASP A 122 0.47 -12.28 -9.87
C ASP A 122 1.40 -12.72 -8.73
N VAL A 123 2.70 -12.77 -9.01
CA VAL A 123 3.73 -13.01 -8.00
C VAL A 123 4.11 -11.66 -7.37
N LYS A 124 3.31 -11.24 -6.39
CA LYS A 124 3.42 -9.91 -5.76
C LYS A 124 4.59 -9.79 -4.80
N HIS A 125 5.01 -10.89 -4.19
CA HIS A 125 6.14 -10.91 -3.26
C HIS A 125 7.05 -12.11 -3.49
N MET A 126 8.33 -11.92 -3.21
CA MET A 126 9.35 -12.96 -3.18
C MET A 126 10.24 -12.79 -1.96
N LEU A 127 10.69 -13.90 -1.38
CA LEU A 127 11.65 -13.92 -0.28
C LEU A 127 12.74 -14.95 -0.56
N ALA A 128 14.00 -14.59 -0.33
CA ALA A 128 15.13 -15.51 -0.38
C ALA A 128 15.51 -15.90 1.06
N ASP A 129 15.23 -17.16 1.41
CA ASP A 129 15.60 -17.74 2.69
C ASP A 129 17.04 -18.24 2.64
N HIS A 130 17.96 -17.38 3.08
CA HIS A 130 19.39 -17.68 3.12
C HIS A 130 19.77 -18.68 4.22
N SER A 131 18.89 -18.92 5.21
CA SER A 131 19.16 -19.90 6.26
C SER A 131 19.07 -21.34 5.76
N ARG A 132 18.25 -21.57 4.73
CA ARG A 132 17.94 -22.91 4.18
C ARG A 132 18.13 -23.01 2.67
N ALA A 133 18.70 -21.97 2.05
CA ALA A 133 18.87 -21.86 0.61
C ALA A 133 17.57 -22.11 -0.18
N LYS A 134 16.48 -21.43 0.20
CA LYS A 134 15.17 -21.53 -0.47
C LYS A 134 14.70 -20.21 -1.04
N VAL A 135 13.83 -20.26 -2.04
CA VAL A 135 13.09 -19.09 -2.53
C VAL A 135 11.60 -19.30 -2.32
N TRP A 136 10.92 -18.27 -1.83
CA TRP A 136 9.48 -18.23 -1.68
C TRP A 136 8.90 -17.29 -2.72
N THR A 137 7.93 -17.76 -3.49
CA THR A 137 7.13 -16.93 -4.39
C THR A 137 5.70 -16.88 -3.88
N VAL A 138 5.14 -15.68 -3.76
CA VAL A 138 3.88 -15.45 -3.07
C VAL A 138 2.90 -14.73 -3.98
N THR A 139 1.74 -15.35 -4.18
CA THR A 139 0.60 -14.74 -4.86
C THR A 139 -0.38 -14.16 -3.84
N SER A 140 -1.56 -13.70 -4.29
CA SER A 140 -2.58 -13.22 -3.35
C SER A 140 -3.16 -14.33 -2.47
N MET A 141 -3.08 -15.61 -2.88
CA MET A 141 -3.74 -16.74 -2.18
C MET A 141 -2.84 -17.95 -1.93
N THR A 142 -1.69 -18.03 -2.60
CA THR A 142 -0.83 -19.21 -2.59
C THR A 142 0.63 -18.87 -2.39
N PHE A 143 1.35 -19.82 -1.82
CA PHE A 143 2.78 -19.79 -1.64
C PHE A 143 3.40 -20.96 -2.41
N ALA A 144 4.53 -20.71 -3.06
CA ALA A 144 5.34 -21.76 -3.66
C ALA A 144 6.78 -21.65 -3.14
N LEU A 145 7.32 -22.80 -2.75
CA LEU A 145 8.63 -22.97 -2.16
C LEU A 145 9.56 -23.66 -3.15
N TRP A 146 10.73 -23.07 -3.35
CA TRP A 146 11.70 -23.49 -4.34
C TRP A 146 13.05 -23.75 -3.70
N ASP A 147 13.80 -24.68 -4.25
CA ASP A 147 15.23 -24.82 -3.96
C ASP A 147 16.00 -23.71 -4.68
N ALA A 148 16.82 -22.95 -3.95
CA ALA A 148 17.55 -21.82 -4.53
C ALA A 148 18.75 -22.24 -5.38
N ARG A 149 19.23 -23.48 -5.24
CA ARG A 149 20.38 -24.05 -5.98
C ARG A 149 19.91 -24.77 -7.24
N THR A 150 18.99 -25.74 -7.09
CA THR A 150 18.52 -26.60 -8.19
C THR A 150 17.37 -25.99 -8.98
N ARG A 151 16.72 -24.95 -8.42
CA ARG A 151 15.52 -24.29 -8.98
C ARG A 151 14.29 -25.19 -9.00
N GLU A 152 14.32 -26.31 -8.29
CA GLU A 152 13.21 -27.25 -8.21
C GLU A 152 12.07 -26.72 -7.34
N LEU A 153 10.83 -26.95 -7.79
CA LEU A 153 9.63 -26.64 -7.01
C LEU A 153 9.42 -27.71 -5.92
N LEU A 154 9.59 -27.30 -4.67
CA LEU A 154 9.52 -28.19 -3.50
C LEU A 154 8.08 -28.39 -3.01
N LYS A 155 7.29 -27.31 -2.95
CA LYS A 155 5.94 -27.32 -2.35
C LYS A 155 5.10 -26.15 -2.84
N VAL A 156 3.80 -26.38 -3.02
CA VAL A 156 2.77 -25.33 -3.24
C VAL A 156 1.68 -25.50 -2.21
N PHE A 157 1.25 -24.40 -1.58
CA PHE A 157 0.25 -24.44 -0.51
C PHE A 157 -0.55 -23.14 -0.42
N GLY A 158 -1.78 -23.26 0.07
CA GLY A 158 -2.70 -22.14 0.30
C GLY A 158 -2.45 -21.41 1.62
N MET A 159 -3.16 -20.30 1.83
CA MET A 159 -3.12 -19.53 3.09
C MET A 159 -3.61 -20.30 4.32
N ASP A 160 -4.40 -21.35 4.12
CA ASP A 160 -4.83 -22.27 5.18
C ASP A 160 -3.75 -23.31 5.52
N GLY A 161 -2.65 -23.36 4.76
CA GLY A 161 -1.56 -24.33 4.91
C GLY A 161 -1.80 -25.66 4.20
N GLN A 162 -2.93 -25.82 3.49
CA GLN A 162 -3.19 -27.04 2.73
C GLN A 162 -2.30 -27.11 1.49
N VAL A 163 -1.72 -28.28 1.25
CA VAL A 163 -0.84 -28.52 0.10
C VAL A 163 -1.68 -28.69 -1.16
N GLU A 164 -1.42 -27.84 -2.14
CA GLU A 164 -1.99 -27.96 -3.48
C GLU A 164 -1.05 -28.84 -4.31
N SER A 165 -1.23 -30.17 -4.16
CA SER A 165 -0.48 -31.28 -4.78
C SER A 165 0.66 -30.90 -5.75
N ALA A 166 1.89 -30.76 -5.22
CA ALA A 166 3.10 -30.68 -6.02
C ALA A 166 3.74 -32.08 -6.10
N LYS A 167 3.28 -32.93 -7.02
CA LYS A 167 3.88 -34.15 -7.62
C LYS A 167 2.80 -35.18 -7.98
N LEU A 168 2.73 -35.58 -9.26
CA LEU A 168 1.98 -36.74 -9.73
C LEU A 168 2.98 -37.90 -9.83
N GLU A 169 2.96 -38.84 -8.89
CA GLU A 169 3.78 -40.05 -8.99
C GLU A 169 3.24 -40.95 -10.11
N THR A 170 4.14 -41.41 -10.99
CA THR A 170 3.88 -42.42 -12.03
C THR A 170 3.61 -43.77 -11.33
N PRO A 171 2.49 -44.46 -11.55
CA PRO A 171 2.27 -45.75 -10.91
C PRO A 171 3.20 -46.79 -11.55
N ALA A 172 4.02 -47.45 -10.72
CA ALA A 172 4.73 -48.66 -11.09
C ALA A 172 3.73 -49.75 -11.49
N MET A 173 4.00 -50.39 -12.64
CA MET A 173 3.22 -51.53 -13.12
C MET A 173 3.38 -52.72 -12.17
N THR A 174 2.29 -53.12 -11.53
CA THR A 174 2.13 -54.49 -11.01
C THR A 174 1.27 -55.28 -11.97
N GLU A 175 1.89 -56.29 -12.60
CA GLU A 175 1.23 -57.36 -13.33
C GLU A 175 0.27 -58.12 -12.42
N GLN A 176 -0.95 -58.39 -12.88
CA GLN A 176 -1.69 -59.61 -12.54
C GLN A 176 -2.83 -59.87 -13.55
N PRO A 177 -3.22 -61.14 -13.77
CA PRO A 177 -3.67 -61.63 -15.06
C PRO A 177 -5.20 -61.63 -15.27
N MET A 178 -5.51 -61.75 -16.55
CA MET A 178 -6.82 -61.88 -17.19
C MET A 178 -7.56 -63.17 -16.78
N GLU A 179 -8.85 -63.06 -16.49
CA GLU A 179 -9.81 -64.15 -16.67
C GLU A 179 -11.01 -63.67 -17.49
N GLU A 180 -11.22 -64.35 -18.61
CA GLU A 180 -12.33 -64.24 -19.56
C GLU A 180 -13.54 -65.07 -19.10
N GLU A 181 -14.76 -64.58 -19.33
CA GLU A 181 -15.90 -65.48 -19.60
C GLU A 181 -16.91 -64.88 -20.63
N VAL A 182 -16.69 -65.28 -21.89
CA VAL A 182 -17.62 -65.85 -22.90
C VAL A 182 -19.09 -65.36 -23.02
N ASN A 183 -19.36 -64.53 -24.06
CA ASN A 183 -20.25 -64.71 -25.27
C ASN A 183 -21.75 -65.18 -25.12
N PRO A 184 -22.66 -65.18 -26.15
CA PRO A 184 -22.60 -64.69 -27.55
C PRO A 184 -23.91 -64.09 -28.17
N LYS A 185 -23.83 -63.74 -29.48
CA LYS A 185 -24.90 -63.62 -30.54
C LYS A 185 -25.53 -62.22 -30.73
N ALA A 186 -25.75 -61.64 -31.91
CA ALA A 186 -25.70 -62.08 -33.31
C ALA A 186 -25.56 -60.88 -34.30
N LYS A 187 -25.01 -61.14 -35.50
CA LYS A 187 -25.14 -60.37 -36.77
C LYS A 187 -26.28 -61.01 -37.61
N PRO A 188 -26.92 -60.38 -38.63
CA PRO A 188 -26.36 -59.60 -39.77
C PRO A 188 -27.13 -58.26 -40.03
N SER A 189 -26.83 -57.34 -40.94
CA SER A 189 -26.54 -57.39 -42.38
C SER A 189 -26.05 -56.01 -42.92
N LYS A 190 -25.44 -56.01 -44.13
CA LYS A 190 -24.79 -54.89 -44.85
C LYS A 190 -25.75 -54.08 -45.77
N LYS A 191 -25.23 -52.89 -46.17
CA LYS A 191 -25.56 -51.93 -47.27
C LYS A 191 -26.47 -50.76 -46.86
N ASP A 192 -26.26 -49.49 -47.26
CA ASP A 192 -25.35 -48.86 -48.24
C ASP A 192 -25.08 -47.38 -47.85
N LYS A 193 -24.09 -46.76 -48.52
CA LYS A 193 -23.51 -45.41 -48.29
C LYS A 193 -24.48 -44.22 -48.34
N SER A 194 -24.28 -43.22 -47.47
CA SER A 194 -24.05 -41.80 -47.86
C SER A 194 -23.63 -40.94 -46.66
N GLN A 195 -22.79 -39.93 -46.94
CA GLN A 195 -22.22 -38.95 -46.02
C GLN A 195 -23.27 -38.02 -45.38
N GLY A 196 -23.00 -37.61 -44.13
CA GLY A 196 -23.35 -36.28 -43.64
C GLY A 196 -24.29 -36.20 -42.44
N SER A 197 -23.79 -35.59 -41.37
CA SER A 197 -24.51 -35.17 -40.16
C SER A 197 -24.70 -36.25 -39.08
N LEU A 198 -23.92 -36.13 -38.00
CA LEU A 198 -24.29 -36.47 -36.61
C LEU A 198 -23.17 -35.97 -35.68
N ASN A 199 -22.99 -34.65 -35.64
CA ASN A 199 -22.05 -33.98 -34.73
C ASN A 199 -22.77 -33.12 -33.67
N PHE A 200 -24.01 -33.48 -33.32
CA PHE A 200 -24.85 -32.72 -32.39
C PHE A 200 -25.12 -33.45 -31.05
N PHE A 201 -25.16 -34.79 -31.03
CA PHE A 201 -25.50 -35.55 -29.81
C PHE A 201 -24.31 -36.00 -28.94
N GLN A 202 -23.06 -35.82 -29.39
CA GLN A 202 -21.87 -36.03 -28.54
C GLN A 202 -21.56 -34.79 -27.68
N LYS A 203 -21.89 -33.58 -28.17
CA LYS A 203 -21.64 -32.31 -27.46
C LYS A 203 -22.59 -32.07 -26.29
N SER A 204 -23.83 -32.60 -26.31
CA SER A 204 -24.75 -32.40 -25.18
C SER A 204 -24.46 -33.32 -23.98
N ARG A 205 -23.87 -34.50 -24.21
CA ARG A 205 -23.51 -35.45 -23.13
C ARG A 205 -22.27 -35.01 -22.35
N ASN A 206 -21.27 -34.42 -23.04
CA ASN A 206 -20.10 -33.83 -22.39
C ASN A 206 -20.42 -32.51 -21.67
N ALA A 207 -21.41 -31.75 -22.15
CA ALA A 207 -21.91 -30.55 -21.46
C ALA A 207 -22.71 -30.90 -20.18
N LEU A 208 -23.48 -31.99 -20.18
CA LEU A 208 -24.23 -32.44 -18.99
C LEU A 208 -23.32 -33.03 -17.90
N ILE A 209 -22.26 -33.76 -18.28
CA ILE A 209 -21.28 -34.31 -17.33
C ILE A 209 -20.40 -33.19 -16.74
N GLY A 210 -20.02 -32.18 -17.53
CA GLY A 210 -19.34 -30.98 -17.04
C GLY A 210 -20.23 -30.11 -16.12
N ALA A 211 -21.53 -30.05 -16.38
CA ALA A 211 -22.48 -29.36 -15.50
C ALA A 211 -22.74 -30.14 -14.20
N ALA A 212 -22.80 -31.48 -14.23
CA ALA A 212 -22.97 -32.30 -13.03
C ALA A 212 -21.75 -32.26 -12.10
N ASP A 213 -20.54 -32.06 -12.64
CA ASP A 213 -19.29 -31.92 -11.88
C ASP A 213 -19.07 -30.48 -11.37
N ALA A 214 -19.58 -29.48 -12.09
CA ALA A 214 -19.72 -28.10 -11.59
C ALA A 214 -20.77 -28.01 -10.47
N VAL A 215 -21.91 -28.70 -10.61
CA VAL A 215 -22.96 -28.78 -9.57
C VAL A 215 -22.49 -29.61 -8.37
N ARG A 216 -21.65 -30.64 -8.55
CA ARG A 216 -21.02 -31.36 -7.42
C ARG A 216 -20.01 -30.48 -6.67
N ARG A 217 -19.24 -29.65 -7.38
CA ARG A 217 -18.34 -28.62 -6.79
C ARG A 217 -19.09 -27.48 -6.10
N VAL A 218 -20.32 -27.17 -6.53
CA VAL A 218 -21.20 -26.20 -5.87
C VAL A 218 -21.97 -26.84 -4.69
N ALA A 219 -22.29 -28.13 -4.76
CA ALA A 219 -23.00 -28.85 -3.70
C ALA A 219 -22.09 -29.21 -2.51
N THR A 220 -20.78 -29.38 -2.70
CA THR A 220 -19.80 -29.49 -1.60
C THR A 220 -19.39 -28.13 -1.00
N LYS A 221 -19.80 -27.00 -1.60
CA LYS A 221 -19.65 -25.64 -1.04
C LYS A 221 -20.72 -25.27 -0.01
N GLY A 222 -21.59 -26.19 0.39
CA GLY A 222 -22.71 -25.92 1.30
C GLY A 222 -22.37 -25.69 2.77
N THR A 223 -21.11 -25.80 3.21
CA THR A 223 -20.75 -25.67 4.63
C THR A 223 -19.41 -24.99 4.92
N PHE A 224 -18.82 -24.25 3.97
CA PHE A 224 -17.57 -23.52 4.22
C PHE A 224 -17.78 -22.01 4.04
N VAL A 225 -17.53 -21.26 5.11
CA VAL A 225 -17.37 -19.81 5.10
C VAL A 225 -16.28 -19.48 4.07
N GLU A 226 -16.62 -18.77 3.00
CA GLU A 226 -15.67 -18.38 1.96
C GLU A 226 -14.67 -17.38 2.54
N ASP A 227 -13.43 -17.83 2.71
CA ASP A 227 -12.38 -17.08 3.36
C ASP A 227 -11.70 -16.14 2.35
N ASN A 228 -12.17 -14.88 2.29
CA ASN A 228 -11.70 -13.84 1.36
C ASN A 228 -10.33 -13.23 1.73
N ARG A 229 -9.52 -13.89 2.57
CA ARG A 229 -8.18 -13.43 2.97
C ARG A 229 -7.24 -13.40 1.77
N ARG A 230 -6.48 -12.31 1.58
CA ARG A 230 -5.39 -12.22 0.61
C ARG A 230 -4.10 -11.81 1.29
N THR A 231 -2.96 -12.34 0.83
CA THR A 231 -1.64 -11.91 1.31
C THR A 231 -1.32 -10.50 0.82
N GLY A 232 -1.06 -9.58 1.75
CA GLY A 232 -0.70 -8.18 1.48
C GLY A 232 0.77 -7.86 1.79
N ALA A 233 1.44 -8.65 2.62
CA ALA A 233 2.85 -8.46 2.96
C ALA A 233 3.49 -9.76 3.42
N VAL A 234 4.80 -9.87 3.26
CA VAL A 234 5.61 -10.98 3.80
C VAL A 234 6.97 -10.49 4.29
N ALA A 235 7.52 -11.13 5.32
CA ALA A 235 8.86 -10.86 5.83
C ALA A 235 9.48 -12.13 6.43
N GLN A 236 10.81 -12.18 6.47
CA GLN A 236 11.56 -13.22 7.17
C GLN A 236 12.24 -12.62 8.41
N VAL A 237 12.15 -13.34 9.53
CA VAL A 237 12.90 -13.06 10.78
C VAL A 237 14.24 -13.79 10.74
N MET A 238 15.23 -13.32 11.50
CA MET A 238 16.60 -13.86 11.46
C MET A 238 16.75 -15.32 11.92
N ASP A 239 15.79 -15.84 12.68
CA ASP A 239 15.68 -17.27 13.02
C ASP A 239 15.18 -18.13 11.84
N GLY A 240 14.89 -17.51 10.70
CA GLY A 240 14.38 -18.13 9.49
C GLY A 240 12.86 -18.28 9.46
N THR A 241 12.13 -17.83 10.47
CA THR A 241 10.66 -17.83 10.49
C THR A 241 10.11 -16.87 9.43
N ILE A 242 9.09 -17.30 8.69
CA ILE A 242 8.41 -16.46 7.69
C ILE A 242 7.10 -15.93 8.27
N TRP A 243 6.82 -14.66 8.03
CA TRP A 243 5.60 -13.97 8.46
C TRP A 243 4.85 -13.47 7.24
N SER A 244 3.53 -13.66 7.21
CA SER A 244 2.64 -13.07 6.19
C SER A 244 1.53 -12.27 6.83
N GLY A 245 1.19 -11.14 6.22
CA GLY A 245 0.08 -10.27 6.62
C GLY A 245 -1.04 -10.32 5.61
N CYS A 246 -2.28 -10.30 6.09
CA CYS A 246 -3.48 -10.49 5.28
C CYS A 246 -4.32 -9.21 5.15
N THR A 247 -5.15 -9.15 4.11
CA THR A 247 -6.01 -7.99 3.82
C THR A 247 -7.13 -7.76 4.84
N ASN A 248 -7.44 -8.75 5.68
CA ASN A 248 -8.37 -8.62 6.80
C ASN A 248 -7.67 -8.26 8.13
N GLY A 249 -6.36 -7.98 8.10
CA GLY A 249 -5.57 -7.66 9.28
C GLY A 249 -4.98 -8.86 10.02
N SER A 250 -5.21 -10.09 9.57
CA SER A 250 -4.60 -11.27 10.19
C SER A 250 -3.12 -11.40 9.81
N ILE A 251 -2.34 -11.99 10.71
CA ILE A 251 -0.90 -12.21 10.55
C ILE A 251 -0.62 -13.68 10.80
N ILE A 252 0.10 -14.35 9.90
CA ILE A 252 0.35 -15.78 9.93
C ILE A 252 1.85 -16.03 9.99
N GLN A 253 2.27 -16.91 10.89
CA GLN A 253 3.64 -17.38 11.02
C GLN A 253 3.80 -18.74 10.33
N TRP A 254 4.90 -18.91 9.60
CA TRP A 254 5.24 -20.11 8.85
C TRP A 254 6.65 -20.58 9.19
N ASP A 255 6.85 -21.89 9.20
CA ASP A 255 8.17 -22.48 9.27
C ASP A 255 8.88 -22.40 7.90
N GLY A 256 10.17 -22.75 7.87
CA GLY A 256 10.96 -22.80 6.63
C GLY A 256 10.55 -23.84 5.58
N ASN A 257 9.57 -24.67 5.89
CA ASN A 257 9.04 -25.72 5.04
C ASN A 257 7.61 -25.39 4.55
N GLY A 258 7.11 -24.19 4.83
CA GLY A 258 5.77 -23.78 4.44
C GLY A 258 4.67 -24.45 5.25
N ASN A 259 4.95 -24.89 6.47
CA ASN A 259 3.92 -25.30 7.41
C ASN A 259 3.51 -24.12 8.26
N ARG A 260 2.21 -23.99 8.47
CA ARG A 260 1.64 -22.93 9.28
C ARG A 260 1.90 -23.21 10.77
N VAL A 261 2.46 -22.23 11.46
CA VAL A 261 2.84 -22.32 12.88
C VAL A 261 1.75 -21.71 13.75
N GLN A 262 1.46 -20.42 13.55
CA GLN A 262 0.47 -19.66 14.33
C GLN A 262 -0.26 -18.61 13.47
N GLU A 263 -1.40 -18.13 13.94
CA GLU A 263 -2.11 -16.96 13.37
C GLU A 263 -2.56 -16.01 14.47
N PHE A 264 -2.42 -14.71 14.20
CA PHE A 264 -2.75 -13.61 15.08
C PHE A 264 -3.75 -12.69 14.39
N GLN A 265 -4.70 -12.14 15.15
CA GLN A 265 -5.65 -11.13 14.67
C GLN A 265 -5.68 -9.97 15.67
N HIS A 266 -4.70 -9.08 15.53
CA HIS A 266 -4.53 -7.95 16.45
C HIS A 266 -5.17 -6.66 15.93
N HIS A 267 -5.47 -6.58 14.64
CA HIS A 267 -6.02 -5.39 13.99
C HIS A 267 -6.98 -5.81 12.87
N THR A 268 -7.93 -4.95 12.50
CA THR A 268 -8.96 -5.27 11.48
C THR A 268 -8.66 -4.70 10.10
N SER A 269 -7.77 -3.71 10.00
CA SER A 269 -7.36 -3.14 8.71
C SER A 269 -6.33 -4.02 8.02
N SER A 270 -6.34 -3.98 6.69
CA SER A 270 -5.40 -4.70 5.82
C SER A 270 -3.94 -4.46 6.20
N VAL A 271 -3.15 -5.54 6.32
CA VAL A 271 -1.69 -5.46 6.45
C VAL A 271 -1.08 -5.10 5.10
N GLN A 272 -0.27 -4.05 5.08
CA GLN A 272 0.32 -3.49 3.85
C GLN A 272 1.82 -3.76 3.76
N CYS A 273 2.53 -3.81 4.88
CA CYS A 273 3.94 -4.14 4.92
C CYS A 273 4.31 -4.77 6.27
N ILE A 274 5.34 -5.63 6.25
CA ILE A 274 5.94 -6.21 7.44
C ILE A 274 7.46 -6.07 7.31
N LYS A 275 8.16 -5.76 8.40
CA LYS A 275 9.61 -5.74 8.47
C LYS A 275 10.07 -6.34 9.79
N ALA A 276 10.97 -7.31 9.73
CA ALA A 276 11.56 -7.91 10.91
C ALA A 276 13.02 -7.48 11.09
N LEU A 277 13.45 -7.39 12.36
CA LEU A 277 14.86 -7.27 12.75
C LEU A 277 15.05 -7.92 14.12
N GLY A 278 16.02 -8.83 14.21
CA GLY A 278 16.25 -9.63 15.41
C GLY A 278 14.98 -10.33 15.87
N GLU A 279 14.45 -9.93 17.02
CA GLU A 279 13.25 -10.50 17.63
C GLU A 279 12.00 -9.65 17.45
N ARG A 280 12.09 -8.51 16.75
CA ARG A 280 10.96 -7.60 16.56
C ARG A 280 10.40 -7.72 15.16
N VAL A 281 9.08 -7.80 15.08
CA VAL A 281 8.33 -7.74 13.83
C VAL A 281 7.48 -6.47 13.83
N TRP A 282 7.74 -5.61 12.86
CA TRP A 282 7.03 -4.35 12.63
C TRP A 282 6.00 -4.55 11.53
N VAL A 283 4.78 -4.10 11.78
CA VAL A 283 3.63 -4.29 10.89
C VAL A 283 2.98 -2.94 10.58
N GLY A 284 2.81 -2.64 9.29
CA GLY A 284 2.15 -1.45 8.80
C GLY A 284 0.78 -1.76 8.21
N TYR A 285 -0.23 -1.01 8.62
CA TYR A 285 -1.63 -1.23 8.25
C TYR A 285 -2.17 -0.16 7.30
N ALA A 286 -3.27 -0.51 6.62
CA ALA A 286 -4.03 0.40 5.77
C ALA A 286 -4.68 1.56 6.54
N SER A 287 -4.85 1.43 7.85
CA SER A 287 -5.31 2.53 8.71
C SER A 287 -4.26 3.61 8.95
N GLY A 288 -3.00 3.38 8.56
CA GLY A 288 -1.87 4.22 8.99
C GLY A 288 -1.27 3.83 10.35
N THR A 289 -1.82 2.78 10.97
CA THR A 289 -1.28 2.20 12.22
C THR A 289 0.02 1.45 11.97
N ILE A 290 0.96 1.58 12.90
CA ILE A 290 2.18 0.78 13.02
C ILE A 290 2.05 -0.06 14.29
N GLN A 291 2.35 -1.34 14.22
CA GLN A 291 2.38 -2.24 15.37
C GLN A 291 3.72 -2.96 15.43
N VAL A 292 4.20 -3.20 16.64
CA VAL A 292 5.42 -3.94 16.92
C VAL A 292 5.07 -5.14 17.78
N MET A 293 5.57 -6.30 17.39
CA MET A 293 5.42 -7.55 18.13
C MET A 293 6.78 -8.23 18.31
N ASP A 294 6.87 -9.14 19.27
CA ASP A 294 8.00 -10.05 19.40
C ASP A 294 7.92 -11.21 18.39
N ALA A 295 8.93 -12.08 18.38
CA ALA A 295 9.02 -13.24 17.48
C ALA A 295 7.99 -14.33 17.82
N GLU A 296 7.37 -14.27 18.99
CA GLU A 296 6.30 -15.13 19.44
C GLU A 296 4.90 -14.59 19.09
N GLY A 297 4.82 -13.36 18.56
CA GLY A 297 3.58 -12.71 18.12
C GLY A 297 2.83 -11.93 19.20
N ASN A 298 3.43 -11.71 20.38
CA ASN A 298 2.89 -10.83 21.41
C ASN A 298 3.09 -9.38 21.02
N ILE A 299 2.07 -8.54 21.24
CA ILE A 299 2.14 -7.11 20.94
C ILE A 299 3.06 -6.42 21.96
N LEU A 300 4.10 -5.75 21.46
CA LEU A 300 4.94 -4.86 22.27
C LEU A 300 4.34 -3.46 22.34
N ALA A 301 3.87 -2.92 21.21
CA ALA A 301 3.13 -1.65 21.14
C ALA A 301 2.43 -1.46 19.79
N GLY A 302 1.53 -0.48 19.71
CA GLY A 302 0.95 0.00 18.46
C GLY A 302 0.52 1.46 18.56
N TRP A 303 0.67 2.20 17.45
CA TRP A 303 0.31 3.62 17.38
C TRP A 303 -0.06 4.02 15.94
N THR A 304 -0.83 5.10 15.79
CA THR A 304 -1.12 5.68 14.48
C THR A 304 0.09 6.47 13.99
N GLY A 305 0.89 5.85 13.12
CA GLY A 305 2.09 6.45 12.56
C GLY A 305 1.78 7.46 11.47
N HIS A 306 0.74 7.27 10.67
CA HIS A 306 0.38 8.13 9.53
C HIS A 306 -1.14 8.29 9.41
N SER A 307 -1.61 9.30 8.69
CA SER A 307 -3.04 9.50 8.38
C SER A 307 -3.52 8.71 7.15
N CYS A 308 -2.61 8.03 6.45
CA CYS A 308 -2.88 7.19 5.29
C CYS A 308 -2.20 5.82 5.45
N PRO A 309 -2.55 4.80 4.62
CA PRO A 309 -1.91 3.48 4.67
C PRO A 309 -0.39 3.53 4.72
N VAL A 310 0.20 2.72 5.60
CA VAL A 310 1.66 2.52 5.66
C VAL A 310 2.07 1.51 4.59
N ILE A 311 2.63 2.00 3.49
CA ILE A 311 2.88 1.19 2.29
C ILE A 311 4.23 0.48 2.30
N ARG A 312 5.22 1.00 3.04
CA ARG A 312 6.55 0.37 3.09
C ARG A 312 7.31 0.73 4.36
N MET A 313 8.24 -0.14 4.74
CA MET A 313 9.20 0.08 5.81
C MET A 313 10.62 -0.22 5.35
N ALA A 314 11.59 0.53 5.87
CA ALA A 314 13.01 0.32 5.64
C ALA A 314 13.78 0.58 6.93
N ILE A 315 14.84 -0.18 7.17
CA ILE A 315 15.72 0.00 8.32
C ILE A 315 16.98 0.72 7.82
N GLY A 316 17.43 1.73 8.56
CA GLY A 316 18.64 2.48 8.25
C GLY A 316 19.27 3.05 9.50
N GLY A 317 20.52 2.65 9.78
CA GLY A 317 21.15 2.92 11.07
C GLY A 317 20.32 2.36 12.23
N SER A 318 20.25 3.08 13.35
CA SER A 318 19.49 2.69 14.53
C SER A 318 17.97 2.95 14.43
N TYR A 319 17.42 3.17 13.23
CA TYR A 319 16.03 3.55 13.01
C TYR A 319 15.30 2.66 12.00
N ILE A 320 14.00 2.47 12.21
CA ILE A 320 13.05 2.01 11.21
C ILE A 320 12.26 3.20 10.66
N TYR A 321 12.24 3.31 9.34
CA TYR A 321 11.49 4.31 8.59
C TYR A 321 10.25 3.69 7.98
N THR A 322 9.17 4.44 8.02
CA THR A 322 7.86 4.07 7.48
C THR A 322 7.43 5.09 6.44
N LEU A 323 6.96 4.61 5.29
CA LEU A 323 6.46 5.41 4.16
C LEU A 323 4.94 5.21 4.06
N ALA A 324 4.19 6.30 3.93
CA ALA A 324 2.75 6.27 3.71
C ALA A 324 2.35 6.74 2.30
N HIS A 325 1.11 6.45 1.89
CA HIS A 325 0.59 6.84 0.56
C HIS A 325 0.65 8.33 0.24
N HIS A 326 0.58 9.20 1.26
CA HIS A 326 0.74 10.64 1.08
C HIS A 326 2.20 11.07 0.85
N GLY A 327 3.13 10.12 0.70
CA GLY A 327 4.56 10.35 0.47
C GLY A 327 5.37 10.70 1.73
N GLY A 328 4.74 10.75 2.90
CA GLY A 328 5.43 11.10 4.14
C GLY A 328 6.26 9.94 4.68
N ILE A 329 7.44 10.29 5.21
CA ILE A 329 8.38 9.36 5.82
C ILE A 329 8.52 9.71 7.31
N ARG A 330 8.39 8.72 8.18
CA ARG A 330 8.59 8.87 9.64
C ARG A 330 9.54 7.79 10.15
N GLY A 331 10.46 8.17 11.03
CA GLY A 331 11.47 7.28 11.62
C GLY A 331 11.22 7.04 13.10
N TRP A 332 11.51 5.83 13.55
CA TRP A 332 11.43 5.41 14.95
C TRP A 332 12.70 4.66 15.31
N PRO A 333 13.27 4.84 16.51
CA PRO A 333 14.34 3.98 17.00
C PRO A 333 13.97 2.49 16.91
N LEU A 334 14.93 1.62 16.56
CA LEU A 334 14.67 0.17 16.43
C LEU A 334 14.26 -0.49 17.76
N ASN A 335 14.65 0.10 18.87
CA ASN A 335 14.27 -0.34 20.22
C ASN A 335 12.91 0.21 20.68
N SER A 336 12.24 1.08 19.92
CA SER A 336 10.91 1.59 20.27
C SER A 336 9.85 0.48 20.29
N PRO A 337 8.97 0.41 21.30
CA PRO A 337 8.88 1.33 22.43
C PRO A 337 10.03 1.12 23.45
N GLY A 338 10.57 2.20 23.99
CA GLY A 338 11.60 2.18 25.02
C GLY A 338 11.80 3.52 25.73
N PRO A 339 12.72 3.59 26.71
CA PRO A 339 12.95 4.79 27.52
C PRO A 339 13.32 6.04 26.71
N LEU A 340 13.95 5.83 25.55
CA LEU A 340 14.29 6.90 24.61
C LEU A 340 13.04 7.64 24.11
N ASP A 341 11.95 6.93 23.84
CA ASP A 341 10.71 7.53 23.35
C ASP A 341 10.07 8.45 24.39
N ASP A 342 10.12 8.05 25.67
CA ASP A 342 9.55 8.82 26.78
C ASP A 342 10.36 10.09 27.05
N ILE A 343 11.69 10.01 26.98
CA ILE A 343 12.57 11.18 27.12
C ILE A 343 12.31 12.16 25.98
N ILE A 344 12.33 11.69 24.72
CA ILE A 344 12.09 12.55 23.55
C ILE A 344 10.70 13.18 23.63
N ARG A 345 9.67 12.40 23.97
CA ARG A 345 8.31 12.92 24.13
C ARG A 345 8.24 14.00 25.19
N THR A 346 8.84 13.77 26.35
CA THR A 346 8.85 14.73 27.46
C THR A 346 9.56 16.02 27.07
N GLU A 347 10.75 15.91 26.47
CA GLU A 347 11.53 17.07 26.03
C GLU A 347 10.81 17.86 24.93
N LEU A 348 10.17 17.18 23.96
CA LEU A 348 9.36 17.86 22.94
C LEU A 348 8.16 18.57 23.56
N SER A 349 7.43 17.93 24.47
CA SER A 349 6.30 18.55 25.17
C SER A 349 6.73 19.79 25.97
N ASN A 350 7.93 19.78 26.57
CA ASN A 350 8.49 20.96 27.24
C ASN A 350 8.75 22.13 26.28
N ARG A 351 8.97 21.84 25.00
CA ARG A 351 9.20 22.83 23.93
C ARG A 351 7.94 23.10 23.10
N GLU A 352 6.76 22.62 23.51
CA GLU A 352 5.55 22.68 22.70
C GLU A 352 5.16 24.09 22.24
N LEU A 353 5.37 25.08 23.11
CA LEU A 353 5.08 26.47 22.80
C LEU A 353 5.93 27.02 21.64
N SER A 354 7.13 26.47 21.38
CA SER A 354 8.00 26.96 20.30
C SER A 354 7.48 26.59 18.92
N TYR A 355 6.85 25.41 18.79
CA TYR A 355 6.31 24.89 17.54
C TYR A 355 4.77 24.96 17.45
N THR A 356 4.10 25.57 18.41
CA THR A 356 2.65 25.80 18.34
C THR A 356 2.34 27.05 17.53
N ARG A 357 1.42 26.93 16.57
CA ARG A 357 0.90 28.05 15.77
C ARG A 357 -0.59 28.19 16.00
N MET A 358 -0.99 29.44 16.24
CA MET A 358 -2.39 29.82 16.41
C MET A 358 -2.87 30.49 15.13
N GLU A 359 -3.75 29.81 14.42
CA GLU A 359 -4.41 30.32 13.23
C GLU A 359 -5.82 30.78 13.58
N LYS A 360 -6.35 31.76 12.87
CA LYS A 360 -7.72 32.23 13.05
C LYS A 360 -8.42 32.34 11.70
N ILE A 361 -9.56 31.67 11.57
CA ILE A 361 -10.37 31.71 10.36
C ILE A 361 -11.82 32.03 10.68
N ASN A 362 -12.50 32.72 9.76
CA ASN A 362 -13.95 32.84 9.81
C ASN A 362 -14.59 31.83 8.86
N ILE A 363 -15.57 31.09 9.35
CA ILE A 363 -16.33 30.09 8.59
C ILE A 363 -17.79 30.55 8.48
N MET A 364 -18.31 30.71 7.27
CA MET A 364 -19.73 30.97 7.06
C MET A 364 -20.45 29.69 6.66
N VAL A 365 -21.51 29.35 7.38
CA VAL A 365 -22.37 28.20 7.10
C VAL A 365 -23.77 28.69 6.75
N GLY A 366 -24.25 28.34 5.56
CA GLY A 366 -25.57 28.69 5.06
C GLY A 366 -26.48 27.47 4.92
N SER A 367 -27.76 27.60 5.28
CA SER A 367 -28.78 26.58 5.01
C SER A 367 -30.00 27.17 4.30
N TRP A 368 -30.56 26.45 3.32
CA TRP A 368 -31.83 26.85 2.69
C TRP A 368 -32.63 25.65 2.14
N ASN A 369 -33.86 25.47 2.64
CA ASN A 369 -34.86 24.65 1.94
C ASN A 369 -35.39 25.44 0.74
N VAL A 370 -35.07 24.98 -0.47
CA VAL A 370 -35.32 25.72 -1.73
C VAL A 370 -36.67 25.36 -2.36
N ALA A 371 -37.42 24.43 -1.78
CA ALA A 371 -38.76 24.01 -2.24
C ALA A 371 -38.84 23.78 -3.76
N GLN A 372 -37.84 23.08 -4.31
CA GLN A 372 -37.62 22.75 -5.72
C GLN A 372 -37.42 23.94 -6.67
N GLY A 373 -37.30 25.16 -6.11
CA GLY A 373 -37.08 26.38 -6.85
C GLY A 373 -35.61 26.64 -7.16
N LYS A 374 -35.37 27.69 -7.94
CA LYS A 374 -34.06 28.28 -8.22
C LYS A 374 -34.03 29.70 -7.65
N ALA A 375 -32.89 30.12 -7.11
CA ALA A 375 -32.72 31.50 -6.64
C ALA A 375 -32.47 32.48 -7.79
N SER A 376 -32.88 33.72 -7.60
CA SER A 376 -32.36 34.83 -8.40
C SER A 376 -30.90 35.15 -8.02
N ALA A 377 -30.17 35.80 -8.92
CA ALA A 377 -28.81 36.26 -8.62
C ALA A 377 -28.78 37.30 -7.48
N GLU A 378 -29.85 38.10 -7.34
CA GLU A 378 -30.00 39.05 -6.25
C GLU A 378 -30.20 38.35 -4.91
N SER A 379 -31.03 37.31 -4.84
CA SER A 379 -31.20 36.52 -3.63
C SER A 379 -29.93 35.80 -3.20
N LEU A 380 -29.17 35.24 -4.15
CA LEU A 380 -27.84 34.69 -3.86
C LEU A 380 -26.87 35.76 -3.36
N ARG A 381 -26.90 36.98 -3.89
CA ARG A 381 -26.09 38.10 -3.38
C ARG A 381 -26.55 38.60 -2.00
N SER A 382 -27.84 38.63 -1.72
CA SER A 382 -28.37 39.00 -0.41
C SER A 382 -27.98 37.97 0.65
N TRP A 383 -28.06 36.68 0.31
CA TRP A 383 -27.72 35.59 1.21
C TRP A 383 -26.20 35.40 1.38
N LEU A 384 -25.45 35.34 0.28
CA LEU A 384 -24.03 34.99 0.23
C LEU A 384 -23.13 36.14 -0.25
N GLY A 385 -23.63 37.06 -1.07
CA GLY A 385 -22.82 38.17 -1.62
C GLY A 385 -22.37 39.23 -0.62
N SER A 386 -22.85 39.16 0.64
CA SER A 386 -22.29 39.92 1.78
C SER A 386 -21.29 39.09 2.60
N VAL A 387 -20.73 38.01 2.05
CA VAL A 387 -19.60 37.30 2.65
C VAL A 387 -18.45 38.29 2.79
N SER A 388 -18.06 38.55 4.04
CA SER A 388 -17.00 39.48 4.37
C SER A 388 -15.66 39.03 3.79
N SER A 389 -14.78 39.98 3.48
CA SER A 389 -13.45 39.70 2.93
C SER A 389 -12.55 38.87 3.85
N ASP A 390 -12.94 38.69 5.10
CA ASP A 390 -12.27 37.91 6.14
C ASP A 390 -12.79 36.46 6.27
N VAL A 391 -13.83 36.05 5.53
CA VAL A 391 -14.33 34.66 5.55
C VAL A 391 -13.38 33.76 4.75
N GLY A 392 -12.81 32.77 5.42
CA GLY A 392 -11.90 31.79 4.83
C GLY A 392 -12.60 30.59 4.20
N LEU A 393 -13.71 30.13 4.80
CA LEU A 393 -14.44 28.94 4.35
C LEU A 393 -15.95 29.22 4.32
N VAL A 394 -16.60 28.86 3.22
CA VAL A 394 -18.06 28.92 3.05
C VAL A 394 -18.60 27.52 2.86
N VAL A 395 -19.60 27.13 3.64
CA VAL A 395 -20.29 25.84 3.51
C VAL A 395 -21.79 26.08 3.35
N VAL A 396 -22.39 25.50 2.32
CA VAL A 396 -23.81 25.68 2.00
C VAL A 396 -24.51 24.33 1.97
N GLY A 397 -25.61 24.19 2.72
CA GLY A 397 -26.52 23.05 2.69
C GLY A 397 -27.88 23.44 2.13
N LEU A 398 -28.36 22.71 1.12
CA LEU A 398 -29.69 22.90 0.54
C LEU A 398 -30.58 21.68 0.78
N GLN A 399 -31.87 21.93 0.94
CA GLN A 399 -32.91 20.90 1.07
C GLN A 399 -34.02 21.12 0.02
N GLU A 400 -34.69 20.05 -0.36
CA GLU A 400 -35.70 20.05 -1.44
C GLU A 400 -35.17 20.59 -2.77
N VAL A 401 -33.92 20.30 -3.10
CA VAL A 401 -33.35 20.64 -4.42
C VAL A 401 -34.17 19.96 -5.53
N GLU A 402 -34.62 18.73 -5.30
CA GLU A 402 -35.46 17.97 -6.23
C GLU A 402 -36.28 16.91 -5.48
N MET A 403 -37.62 16.95 -5.58
CA MET A 403 -38.53 16.09 -4.80
C MET A 403 -39.50 15.27 -5.65
N GLY A 404 -39.33 15.24 -6.97
CA GLY A 404 -40.19 14.47 -7.88
C GLY A 404 -40.10 12.97 -7.60
N ALA A 405 -41.24 12.29 -7.47
CA ALA A 405 -41.29 10.86 -7.10
C ALA A 405 -40.46 9.96 -8.04
N GLY A 406 -40.51 10.22 -9.36
CA GLY A 406 -39.69 9.51 -10.34
C GLY A 406 -38.19 9.77 -10.17
N PHE A 407 -37.80 11.01 -9.85
CA PHE A 407 -36.40 11.36 -9.58
C PHE A 407 -35.89 10.68 -8.30
N LEU A 408 -36.67 10.69 -7.22
CA LEU A 408 -36.29 10.05 -5.96
C LEU A 408 -36.04 8.55 -6.13
N ALA A 409 -36.88 7.86 -6.91
CA ALA A 409 -36.70 6.44 -7.23
C ALA A 409 -35.41 6.20 -8.05
N ILE A 410 -35.17 7.02 -9.08
CA ILE A 410 -33.95 6.94 -9.90
C ILE A 410 -32.70 7.25 -9.06
N SER A 411 -32.75 8.24 -8.17
CA SER A 411 -31.63 8.60 -7.30
C SER A 411 -31.29 7.48 -6.32
N ALA A 412 -32.28 6.79 -5.76
CA ALA A 412 -32.04 5.64 -4.89
C ALA A 412 -31.35 4.50 -5.65
N ALA A 413 -31.74 4.25 -6.91
CA ALA A 413 -31.06 3.27 -7.76
C ALA A 413 -29.63 3.69 -8.12
N LYS A 414 -29.43 4.97 -8.51
CA LYS A 414 -28.11 5.52 -8.84
C LYS A 414 -27.11 5.46 -7.68
N GLU A 415 -27.59 5.70 -6.46
CA GLU A 415 -26.77 5.61 -5.24
C GLU A 415 -26.18 4.18 -5.06
N THR A 416 -26.93 3.13 -5.42
CA THR A 416 -26.42 1.74 -5.33
C THR A 416 -25.29 1.42 -6.33
N VAL A 417 -25.19 2.20 -7.41
CA VAL A 417 -24.17 2.04 -8.46
C VAL A 417 -23.12 3.15 -8.44
N GLY A 418 -23.11 4.01 -7.41
CA GLY A 418 -22.11 5.07 -7.22
C GLY A 418 -22.25 6.25 -8.18
N LEU A 419 -23.43 6.47 -8.77
CA LEU A 419 -23.71 7.65 -9.61
C LEU A 419 -24.42 8.72 -8.76
N GLU A 420 -23.89 9.94 -8.76
CA GLU A 420 -24.34 11.02 -7.86
C GLU A 420 -24.76 12.29 -8.63
N GLY A 421 -25.59 13.12 -7.98
CA GLY A 421 -25.93 14.47 -8.47
C GLY A 421 -27.18 14.58 -9.37
N SER A 422 -27.64 15.81 -9.55
CA SER A 422 -28.69 16.18 -10.52
C SER A 422 -28.37 17.46 -11.26
N ALA A 423 -29.02 17.68 -12.41
CA ALA A 423 -28.85 18.91 -13.18
C ALA A 423 -29.26 20.16 -12.37
N ASN A 424 -30.26 20.03 -11.50
CA ASN A 424 -30.65 21.14 -10.63
C ASN A 424 -29.64 21.35 -9.49
N GLY A 425 -29.11 20.27 -8.92
CA GLY A 425 -28.01 20.36 -7.94
C GLY A 425 -26.78 21.05 -8.54
N GLN A 426 -26.35 20.65 -9.74
CA GLN A 426 -25.24 21.27 -10.44
C GLN A 426 -25.49 22.76 -10.71
N TRP A 427 -26.71 23.12 -11.14
CA TRP A 427 -27.09 24.52 -11.32
C TRP A 427 -26.91 25.33 -10.03
N TRP A 428 -27.31 24.79 -8.88
CA TRP A 428 -27.11 25.46 -7.59
C TRP A 428 -25.64 25.66 -7.25
N ILE A 429 -24.83 24.61 -7.39
CA ILE A 429 -23.40 24.69 -7.09
C ILE A 429 -22.73 25.76 -7.97
N ASP A 430 -23.05 25.80 -9.27
CA ASP A 430 -22.43 26.75 -10.20
C ASP A 430 -22.89 28.19 -9.98
N ASN A 431 -24.15 28.43 -9.62
CA ASN A 431 -24.63 29.79 -9.36
C ASN A 431 -24.20 30.32 -7.99
N ILE A 432 -24.07 29.45 -6.98
CA ILE A 432 -23.43 29.80 -5.72
C ILE A 432 -21.96 30.12 -5.95
N GLY A 433 -21.24 29.28 -6.71
CA GLY A 433 -19.86 29.53 -7.09
C GLY A 433 -19.68 30.88 -7.77
N LYS A 434 -20.54 31.22 -8.74
CA LYS A 434 -20.55 32.55 -9.37
C LYS A 434 -20.82 33.68 -8.38
N ALA A 435 -21.74 33.50 -7.43
CA ALA A 435 -22.03 34.52 -6.41
C ALA A 435 -20.88 34.72 -5.40
N LEU A 436 -19.97 33.76 -5.30
CA LEU A 436 -18.75 33.81 -4.49
C LEU A 436 -17.50 34.18 -5.29
N ASP A 437 -17.65 34.59 -6.56
CA ASP A 437 -16.55 34.85 -7.48
C ASP A 437 -15.55 33.67 -7.55
N GLU A 438 -16.09 32.47 -7.79
CA GLU A 438 -15.29 31.24 -7.92
C GLU A 438 -14.25 31.37 -9.04
N GLY A 439 -12.99 31.02 -8.72
CA GLY A 439 -11.84 31.13 -9.61
C GLY A 439 -10.98 32.37 -9.33
N THR A 440 -11.54 33.44 -8.75
CA THR A 440 -10.79 34.64 -8.34
C THR A 440 -10.62 34.70 -6.82
N SER A 441 -11.74 34.71 -6.08
CA SER A 441 -11.76 34.86 -4.62
C SER A 441 -11.83 33.52 -3.89
N PHE A 442 -12.69 32.62 -4.37
CA PHE A 442 -12.94 31.32 -3.77
C PHE A 442 -12.69 30.18 -4.75
N HIS A 443 -12.45 28.99 -4.21
CA HIS A 443 -12.37 27.74 -4.96
C HIS A 443 -13.28 26.72 -4.31
N ARG A 444 -14.02 25.97 -5.14
CA ARG A 444 -14.82 24.84 -4.68
C ARG A 444 -13.92 23.75 -4.10
N VAL A 445 -14.26 23.29 -2.90
CA VAL A 445 -13.51 22.30 -2.11
C VAL A 445 -14.10 20.91 -2.30
N GLY A 446 -15.42 20.80 -2.25
CA GLY A 446 -16.13 19.54 -2.41
C GLY A 446 -17.64 19.74 -2.34
N SER A 447 -18.38 18.72 -2.76
CA SER A 447 -19.85 18.72 -2.71
C SER A 447 -20.39 17.29 -2.63
N ARG A 448 -21.57 17.12 -2.04
CA ARG A 448 -22.29 15.85 -1.98
C ARG A 448 -23.78 16.08 -2.15
N GLN A 449 -24.42 15.26 -2.99
CA GLN A 449 -25.86 15.32 -3.21
C GLN A 449 -26.52 13.95 -3.00
N LEU A 450 -27.47 13.87 -2.08
CA LEU A 450 -28.35 12.72 -1.88
C LEU A 450 -29.77 13.13 -2.24
N ALA A 451 -30.18 12.82 -3.46
CA ALA A 451 -31.49 13.20 -4.01
C ALA A 451 -31.85 14.68 -3.75
N ALA A 452 -32.67 14.94 -2.73
CA ALA A 452 -33.19 16.26 -2.39
C ALA A 452 -32.25 17.11 -1.53
N LEU A 453 -31.19 16.52 -0.97
CA LEU A 453 -30.22 17.20 -0.13
C LEU A 453 -28.93 17.46 -0.90
N LEU A 454 -28.36 18.66 -0.73
CA LEU A 454 -27.07 19.04 -1.27
C LEU A 454 -26.24 19.69 -0.16
N ILE A 455 -24.95 19.42 -0.14
CA ILE A 455 -23.95 20.20 0.61
C ILE A 455 -22.78 20.52 -0.33
N ALA A 456 -22.24 21.72 -0.22
CA ALA A 456 -21.05 22.14 -0.96
C ALA A 456 -20.22 23.13 -0.14
N ALA A 457 -18.91 23.13 -0.35
CA ALA A 457 -17.98 24.01 0.34
C ALA A 457 -17.04 24.74 -0.64
N TRP A 458 -16.69 25.97 -0.29
CA TRP A 458 -15.75 26.83 -1.01
C TRP A 458 -14.74 27.43 -0.04
N ALA A 459 -13.45 27.31 -0.35
CA ALA A 459 -12.37 27.90 0.42
C ALA A 459 -11.80 29.11 -0.33
N ARG A 460 -11.50 30.17 0.42
CA ARG A 460 -10.84 31.36 -0.11
C ARG A 460 -9.46 30.98 -0.67
N LYS A 461 -9.02 31.67 -1.72
CA LYS A 461 -7.72 31.41 -2.36
C LYS A 461 -6.54 31.40 -1.37
N SER A 462 -6.56 32.25 -0.35
CA SER A 462 -5.53 32.30 0.70
C SER A 462 -5.57 31.11 1.67
N LEU A 463 -6.74 30.51 1.90
CA LEU A 463 -6.90 29.35 2.79
C LEU A 463 -6.67 28.02 2.06
N LYS A 464 -6.90 27.98 0.75
CA LYS A 464 -6.83 26.76 -0.08
C LYS A 464 -5.58 25.88 0.15
N PRO A 465 -4.36 26.40 0.30
CA PRO A 465 -3.17 25.57 0.54
C PRO A 465 -3.24 24.74 1.83
N TYR A 466 -4.08 25.16 2.78
CA TYR A 466 -4.24 24.53 4.10
C TYR A 466 -5.50 23.66 4.19
N VAL A 467 -6.22 23.50 3.08
CA VAL A 467 -7.45 22.70 2.98
C VAL A 467 -7.17 21.43 2.18
N GLY A 468 -7.50 20.28 2.75
CA GLY A 468 -7.27 18.98 2.12
C GLY A 468 -8.17 17.89 2.69
N ASP A 469 -7.88 16.64 2.31
CA ASP A 469 -8.54 15.42 2.79
C ASP A 469 -10.06 15.56 2.84
N VAL A 470 -10.61 15.90 1.66
CA VAL A 470 -12.03 16.19 1.49
C VAL A 470 -12.76 14.89 1.19
N ASP A 471 -13.59 14.46 2.12
CA ASP A 471 -14.42 13.28 1.97
C ASP A 471 -15.90 13.64 2.08
N ALA A 472 -16.74 12.83 1.45
CA ALA A 472 -18.16 13.05 1.39
C ALA A 472 -18.94 11.81 1.84
N ALA A 473 -20.05 12.02 2.54
CA ALA A 473 -20.90 10.94 3.03
C ALA A 473 -22.38 11.30 2.90
N ALA A 474 -23.24 10.29 2.86
CA ALA A 474 -24.69 10.47 2.78
C ALA A 474 -25.41 9.37 3.58
N VAL A 475 -26.48 9.74 4.28
CA VAL A 475 -27.33 8.82 5.04
C VAL A 475 -28.80 9.10 4.73
N PRO A 476 -29.49 8.22 3.99
CA PRO A 476 -30.93 8.34 3.75
C PRO A 476 -31.76 8.00 4.98
N CYS A 477 -32.77 8.82 5.27
CA CYS A 477 -33.76 8.63 6.35
C CYS A 477 -35.21 8.61 5.82
N GLY A 478 -35.40 8.63 4.50
CA GLY A 478 -36.71 8.54 3.87
C GLY A 478 -37.38 7.18 4.08
N LEU A 479 -38.35 6.85 3.23
CA LEU A 479 -39.07 5.59 3.32
C LEU A 479 -38.10 4.40 3.45
N GLY A 480 -38.27 3.59 4.50
CA GLY A 480 -37.41 2.43 4.79
C GLY A 480 -35.94 2.73 5.07
N ARG A 481 -35.54 4.00 5.34
CA ARG A 481 -34.13 4.45 5.41
C ARG A 481 -33.35 4.22 4.11
N ALA A 482 -34.05 4.20 2.97
CA ALA A 482 -33.45 3.94 1.66
C ALA A 482 -33.62 5.12 0.68
N ILE A 483 -34.60 6.00 0.91
CA ILE A 483 -34.88 7.14 0.02
C ILE A 483 -34.23 8.41 0.55
N GLY A 484 -33.55 9.15 -0.33
CA GLY A 484 -32.85 10.40 -0.03
C GLY A 484 -33.72 11.66 0.06
N ASN A 485 -35.05 11.56 0.23
CA ASN A 485 -35.91 12.75 0.39
C ASN A 485 -35.84 13.36 1.81
N LYS A 486 -35.28 12.60 2.75
CA LYS A 486 -34.96 12.94 4.13
C LYS A 486 -33.64 12.25 4.47
N GLY A 487 -32.84 12.83 5.36
CA GLY A 487 -31.52 12.29 5.70
C GLY A 487 -30.50 13.36 6.00
N GLY A 488 -29.23 13.00 5.81
CA GLY A 488 -28.09 13.89 5.95
C GLY A 488 -27.05 13.67 4.84
N VAL A 489 -26.45 14.76 4.37
CA VAL A 489 -25.25 14.74 3.51
C VAL A 489 -24.13 15.50 4.21
N GLY A 490 -22.94 14.92 4.22
CA GLY A 490 -21.81 15.42 4.98
C GLY A 490 -20.57 15.67 4.12
N LEU A 491 -19.77 16.64 4.53
CA LEU A 491 -18.39 16.84 4.10
C LEU A 491 -17.47 16.78 5.31
N ARG A 492 -16.40 15.97 5.23
CA ARG A 492 -15.23 16.03 6.12
C ARG A 492 -14.14 16.78 5.37
N ILE A 493 -13.55 17.78 6.01
CA ILE A 493 -12.52 18.63 5.43
C ILE A 493 -11.41 18.79 6.47
N ARG A 494 -10.15 18.55 6.08
CA ARG A 494 -8.99 18.93 6.89
C ARG A 494 -8.64 20.39 6.63
N VAL A 495 -8.62 21.20 7.68
CA VAL A 495 -8.19 22.61 7.64
C VAL A 495 -7.09 22.80 8.67
N TYR A 496 -5.88 23.21 8.24
CA TYR A 496 -4.72 23.33 9.13
C TYR A 496 -4.46 22.07 9.99
N ASP A 497 -4.59 20.89 9.39
CA ASP A 497 -4.44 19.59 10.06
C ASP A 497 -5.45 19.29 11.16
N ARG A 498 -6.60 19.98 11.16
CA ARG A 498 -7.77 19.69 12.00
C ARG A 498 -8.95 19.19 11.19
N LYS A 499 -9.61 18.15 11.69
CA LYS A 499 -10.74 17.49 11.04
C LYS A 499 -12.03 18.25 11.35
N MET A 500 -12.63 18.84 10.33
CA MET A 500 -13.92 19.53 10.44
C MET A 500 -14.98 18.81 9.62
N CYS A 501 -16.12 18.51 10.25
CA CYS A 501 -17.26 17.85 9.61
C CYS A 501 -18.45 18.79 9.53
N PHE A 502 -19.07 18.88 8.35
CA PHE A 502 -20.28 19.66 8.11
C PHE A 502 -21.37 18.74 7.59
N VAL A 503 -22.54 18.74 8.22
CA VAL A 503 -23.65 17.83 7.87
C VAL A 503 -24.91 18.66 7.61
N SER A 504 -25.39 18.65 6.36
CA SER A 504 -26.67 19.23 5.94
C SER A 504 -27.78 18.20 6.06
N ASN A 505 -28.85 18.52 6.78
CA ASN A 505 -29.90 17.57 7.11
C ASN A 505 -31.28 18.03 6.67
N HIS A 506 -32.16 17.06 6.44
CA HIS A 506 -33.57 17.26 6.23
C HIS A 506 -34.32 16.18 7.00
N PHE A 507 -34.83 16.51 8.19
CA PHE A 507 -35.52 15.55 9.08
C PHE A 507 -37.02 15.45 8.81
N ALA A 508 -37.66 14.44 9.40
CA ALA A 508 -39.08 14.20 9.30
C ALA A 508 -39.95 15.44 9.59
N ALA A 509 -40.87 15.73 8.65
CA ALA A 509 -41.81 16.84 8.73
C ALA A 509 -43.02 16.53 9.64
N HIS A 510 -43.89 17.53 9.82
CA HIS A 510 -45.10 17.52 10.67
C HIS A 510 -44.86 17.81 12.16
N LEU A 511 -45.83 18.43 12.80
CA LEU A 511 -45.73 18.93 14.18
C LEU A 511 -45.51 17.80 15.18
N GLU A 512 -46.18 16.67 14.98
CA GLU A 512 -46.27 15.51 15.87
C GLU A 512 -45.04 14.59 15.77
N ALA A 513 -44.24 14.69 14.70
CA ALA A 513 -43.18 13.74 14.37
C ALA A 513 -41.86 13.96 15.14
N VAL A 514 -41.89 14.52 16.36
CA VAL A 514 -40.69 14.83 17.16
C VAL A 514 -39.81 13.60 17.37
N SER A 515 -40.39 12.49 17.83
CA SER A 515 -39.66 11.24 18.04
C SER A 515 -38.98 10.72 16.77
N ARG A 516 -39.57 10.98 15.59
CA ARG A 516 -38.97 10.58 14.31
C ARG A 516 -37.79 11.48 13.94
N ARG A 517 -37.86 12.78 14.20
CA ARG A 517 -36.71 13.69 14.02
C ARG A 517 -35.54 13.31 14.92
N ASN A 518 -35.80 12.95 16.18
CA ASN A 518 -34.75 12.46 17.07
C ASN A 518 -34.11 11.18 16.53
N ALA A 519 -34.94 10.24 16.03
CA ALA A 519 -34.45 9.00 15.44
C ALA A 519 -33.70 9.19 14.10
N ASP A 520 -34.03 10.24 13.33
CA ASP A 520 -33.29 10.64 12.14
C ASP A 520 -31.90 11.15 12.54
N PHE A 521 -31.81 12.04 13.55
CA PHE A 521 -30.54 12.51 14.11
C PHE A 521 -29.66 11.35 14.61
N ASP A 522 -30.19 10.47 15.47
CA ASP A 522 -29.44 9.34 16.02
C ASP A 522 -28.91 8.42 14.93
N HIS A 523 -29.71 8.18 13.89
CA HIS A 523 -29.29 7.36 12.77
C HIS A 523 -28.14 8.02 12.01
N ILE A 524 -28.30 9.28 11.60
CA ILE A 524 -27.26 10.02 10.85
C ILE A 524 -25.97 10.10 11.66
N TYR A 525 -26.06 10.42 12.96
CA TYR A 525 -24.88 10.55 13.81
C TYR A 525 -24.09 9.23 13.91
N ARG A 526 -24.78 8.08 13.99
CA ARG A 526 -24.16 6.76 14.11
C ARG A 526 -23.67 6.17 12.80
N THR A 527 -24.29 6.51 11.66
CA THR A 527 -24.02 5.83 10.39
C THR A 527 -23.28 6.69 9.36
N MET A 528 -23.07 7.98 9.61
CA MET A 528 -22.25 8.82 8.74
C MET A 528 -20.79 8.33 8.78
N ALA A 529 -20.27 7.87 7.64
CA ALA A 529 -18.92 7.35 7.50
C ALA A 529 -18.24 7.92 6.24
N PHE A 530 -17.04 8.48 6.40
CA PHE A 530 -16.29 9.19 5.35
C PHE A 530 -15.19 8.34 4.70
N ASN A 531 -14.92 7.12 5.20
CA ASN A 531 -13.80 6.27 4.80
C ASN A 531 -14.12 5.18 3.75
N LYS A 532 -15.13 5.37 2.89
CA LYS A 532 -15.38 4.40 1.80
C LYS A 532 -14.62 4.83 0.55
N PRO A 533 -13.53 4.14 0.14
CA PRO A 533 -12.93 4.41 -1.16
C PRO A 533 -13.98 4.20 -2.25
N HIS A 534 -14.17 5.20 -3.12
CA HIS A 534 -14.98 5.07 -4.33
C HIS A 534 -14.47 3.85 -5.12
N GLY A 535 -15.24 2.74 -5.08
CA GLY A 535 -14.92 1.51 -5.81
C GLY A 535 -15.02 0.18 -5.04
N SER A 536 -15.26 0.15 -3.72
CA SER A 536 -15.46 -1.13 -3.00
C SER A 536 -16.95 -1.48 -2.85
N THR A 537 -17.40 -2.46 -3.64
CA THR A 537 -18.74 -3.05 -3.58
C THR A 537 -18.87 -3.99 -2.37
N SER A 538 -19.33 -3.46 -1.25
CA SER A 538 -19.99 -4.26 -0.22
C SER A 538 -21.24 -3.52 0.25
N SER A 539 -22.37 -4.01 -0.27
CA SER A 539 -23.72 -3.59 0.05
C SER A 539 -23.96 -3.69 1.55
N ALA A 540 -24.39 -2.59 2.17
CA ALA A 540 -25.10 -2.67 3.44
C ALA A 540 -26.50 -3.20 3.16
N THR A 541 -26.63 -4.52 2.97
CA THR A 541 -27.91 -5.18 3.21
C THR A 541 -28.21 -5.07 4.68
N SER A 542 -29.17 -4.21 5.01
CA SER A 542 -29.91 -4.27 6.26
C SER A 542 -30.37 -5.72 6.51
N VAL A 543 -30.14 -6.17 7.76
CA VAL A 543 -30.67 -7.37 8.44
C VAL A 543 -29.55 -8.34 8.84
N GLN A 544 -28.88 -8.03 9.95
CA GLN A 544 -28.65 -8.93 11.10
C GLN A 544 -27.75 -8.23 12.12
N LEU A 545 -28.37 -7.46 13.01
CA LEU A 545 -27.77 -7.18 14.31
C LEU A 545 -27.98 -8.44 15.17
N HIS A 546 -27.25 -9.52 14.86
CA HIS A 546 -27.06 -10.56 15.87
C HIS A 546 -26.01 -10.05 16.84
N ARG A 547 -26.48 -9.74 18.05
CA ARG A 547 -25.68 -9.63 19.27
C ARG A 547 -24.99 -11.00 19.46
N THR A 548 -23.81 -11.18 18.88
CA THR A 548 -22.93 -12.31 19.19
C THR A 548 -22.38 -12.06 20.58
N VAL A 549 -22.99 -12.71 21.58
CA VAL A 549 -22.38 -12.86 22.89
C VAL A 549 -21.21 -13.84 22.70
N ASN A 550 -19.99 -13.32 22.64
CA ASN A 550 -18.81 -14.16 22.83
C ASN A 550 -18.80 -14.61 24.30
N VAL A 551 -18.59 -15.91 24.52
CA VAL A 551 -18.63 -16.58 25.82
C VAL A 551 -17.51 -16.13 26.78
N ASN A 552 -16.62 -15.22 26.36
CA ASN A 552 -15.40 -14.88 27.12
C ASN A 552 -15.32 -13.43 27.62
N GLY A 553 -16.43 -12.78 27.96
CA GLY A 553 -16.44 -11.63 28.87
C GLY A 553 -15.64 -10.36 28.50
N ASN A 554 -14.98 -10.30 27.35
CA ASN A 554 -14.24 -9.11 26.91
C ASN A 554 -15.18 -8.15 26.18
N GLN A 555 -15.24 -6.90 26.66
CA GLN A 555 -15.98 -5.82 26.02
C GLN A 555 -15.42 -5.63 24.60
N VAL A 556 -16.28 -5.79 23.59
CA VAL A 556 -15.99 -5.31 22.25
C VAL A 556 -16.05 -3.78 22.33
N GLU A 557 -14.94 -3.09 22.07
CA GLU A 557 -14.94 -1.64 21.94
C GLU A 557 -16.01 -1.24 20.92
N GLU A 558 -17.03 -0.49 21.36
CA GLU A 558 -17.99 0.12 20.43
C GLU A 558 -17.20 1.03 19.49
N VAL A 559 -17.19 0.71 18.19
CA VAL A 559 -16.56 1.54 17.16
C VAL A 559 -17.13 2.96 17.26
N ARG A 560 -16.28 3.92 17.63
CA ARG A 560 -16.68 5.33 17.76
C ARG A 560 -17.13 5.85 16.38
N PRO A 561 -18.26 6.57 16.27
CA PRO A 561 -18.68 7.16 15.00
C PRO A 561 -17.69 8.20 14.48
N ASP A 562 -17.48 8.30 13.16
CA ASP A 562 -16.55 9.26 12.53
C ASP A 562 -16.76 10.72 12.99
N LEU A 563 -18.01 11.12 13.20
CA LEU A 563 -18.37 12.47 13.67
C LEU A 563 -17.91 12.74 15.12
N ALA A 564 -17.72 11.70 15.93
CA ALA A 564 -17.22 11.83 17.30
C ALA A 564 -15.71 12.17 17.33
N GLU A 565 -14.96 11.75 16.31
CA GLU A 565 -13.51 11.97 16.21
C GLU A 565 -13.12 13.32 15.63
N ALA A 566 -14.07 14.06 15.03
CA ALA A 566 -13.79 15.36 14.44
C ALA A 566 -13.47 16.42 15.51
N ASP A 567 -12.56 17.34 15.21
CA ASP A 567 -12.25 18.49 16.08
C ASP A 567 -13.42 19.48 16.10
N MET A 568 -14.11 19.63 14.97
CA MET A 568 -15.32 20.45 14.85
C MET A 568 -16.39 19.72 14.05
N VAL A 569 -17.64 19.80 14.51
CA VAL A 569 -18.80 19.29 13.79
C VAL A 569 -19.86 20.38 13.71
N VAL A 570 -20.38 20.64 12.52
CA VAL A 570 -21.50 21.56 12.30
C VAL A 570 -22.65 20.82 11.66
N PHE A 571 -23.78 20.77 12.37
CA PHE A 571 -25.05 20.33 11.82
C PHE A 571 -25.81 21.57 11.33
N LEU A 572 -26.22 21.56 10.07
CA LEU A 572 -27.06 22.58 9.46
C LEU A 572 -28.23 21.92 8.72
N GLY A 573 -29.29 22.65 8.46
CA GLY A 573 -30.37 22.15 7.60
C GLY A 573 -31.78 22.51 8.05
N ASP A 574 -32.75 21.91 7.37
CA ASP A 574 -34.16 21.90 7.76
C ASP A 574 -34.38 20.72 8.73
N PHE A 575 -34.23 21.00 10.03
CA PHE A 575 -34.48 20.01 11.07
C PHE A 575 -35.96 19.80 11.36
N ASN A 576 -36.85 20.62 10.77
CA ASN A 576 -38.29 20.47 10.86
C ASN A 576 -38.92 20.47 12.27
N TYR A 577 -38.17 20.84 13.32
CA TYR A 577 -38.74 21.07 14.65
C TYR A 577 -39.66 22.30 14.61
N ARG A 578 -40.78 22.22 15.35
CA ARG A 578 -41.88 23.20 15.29
C ARG A 578 -42.11 23.85 16.64
N LEU A 579 -42.98 24.86 16.65
CA LEU A 579 -43.53 25.40 17.89
C LEU A 579 -44.68 24.52 18.40
N TYR A 580 -44.69 24.18 19.68
CA TYR A 580 -45.73 23.36 20.31
C TYR A 580 -46.53 24.15 21.35
N SER A 581 -47.77 23.73 21.64
CA SER A 581 -48.67 24.38 22.62
C SER A 581 -48.86 25.87 22.38
N ILE A 582 -49.04 26.25 21.12
CA ILE A 582 -49.33 27.61 20.64
C ILE A 582 -50.22 27.50 19.40
N THR A 583 -51.19 28.40 19.25
CA THR A 583 -52.02 28.49 18.06
C THR A 583 -51.35 29.32 16.96
N TYR A 584 -51.89 29.26 15.73
CA TYR A 584 -51.37 30.06 14.62
C TYR A 584 -51.44 31.57 14.91
N ASP A 585 -52.59 32.04 15.40
CA ASP A 585 -52.81 33.48 15.63
C ASP A 585 -51.91 34.00 16.76
N GLU A 586 -51.78 33.27 17.88
CA GLU A 586 -50.83 33.61 18.95
C GLU A 586 -49.38 33.66 18.44
N ALA A 587 -48.97 32.69 17.62
CA ALA A 587 -47.63 32.69 17.03
C ALA A 587 -47.40 33.93 16.16
N ARG A 588 -48.39 34.32 15.35
CA ARG A 588 -48.33 35.50 14.48
C ARG A 588 -48.28 36.80 15.28
N ASP A 589 -49.07 36.91 16.33
CA ASP A 589 -49.07 38.07 17.23
C ASP A 589 -47.71 38.24 17.90
N MET A 590 -47.14 37.16 18.43
CA MET A 590 -45.82 37.19 19.06
C MET A 590 -44.70 37.49 18.07
N VAL A 591 -44.79 37.01 16.82
CA VAL A 591 -43.86 37.39 15.76
C VAL A 591 -43.97 38.88 15.43
N SER A 592 -45.18 39.43 15.34
CA SER A 592 -45.40 40.86 15.04
C SER A 592 -44.85 41.79 16.15
N GLN A 593 -44.97 41.36 17.40
CA GLN A 593 -44.42 42.04 18.58
C GLN A 593 -42.91 41.78 18.77
N ARG A 594 -42.29 40.94 17.92
CA ARG A 594 -40.89 40.49 18.05
C ARG A 594 -40.59 39.82 19.39
N SER A 595 -41.57 39.20 20.01
CA SER A 595 -41.48 38.50 21.29
C SER A 595 -40.86 37.10 21.13
N PHE A 596 -39.66 37.05 20.54
CA PHE A 596 -39.00 35.80 20.19
C PHE A 596 -38.55 35.00 21.41
N ASP A 597 -38.28 35.63 22.55
CA ASP A 597 -37.97 34.94 23.82
C ASP A 597 -39.04 33.91 24.19
N TRP A 598 -40.30 34.34 24.15
CA TRP A 598 -41.41 33.47 24.51
C TRP A 598 -41.64 32.35 23.48
N LEU A 599 -41.47 32.66 22.19
CA LEU A 599 -41.55 31.66 21.12
C LEU A 599 -40.44 30.59 21.26
N ARG A 600 -39.24 30.97 21.71
CA ARG A 600 -38.14 30.02 21.95
C ARG A 600 -38.44 29.00 23.06
N GLU A 601 -39.24 29.36 24.06
CA GLU A 601 -39.69 28.41 25.10
C GLU A 601 -40.67 27.37 24.55
N LYS A 602 -41.32 27.67 23.42
CA LYS A 602 -42.21 26.78 22.68
C LYS A 602 -41.51 26.00 21.56
N ASP A 603 -40.19 26.11 21.40
CA ASP A 603 -39.42 25.41 20.36
C ASP A 603 -39.12 23.96 20.75
N GLN A 604 -39.56 23.01 19.91
CA GLN A 604 -39.36 21.59 20.16
C GLN A 604 -37.87 21.19 20.20
N LEU A 605 -37.01 21.76 19.32
CA LEU A 605 -35.59 21.40 19.28
C LEU A 605 -34.91 21.77 20.60
N ARG A 606 -35.13 23.00 21.09
CA ARG A 606 -34.59 23.44 22.39
C ARG A 606 -35.07 22.56 23.54
N ALA A 607 -36.34 22.16 23.55
CA ALA A 607 -36.86 21.26 24.58
C ALA A 607 -36.18 19.88 24.55
N GLU A 608 -36.02 19.30 23.37
CA GLU A 608 -35.40 17.96 23.23
C GLU A 608 -33.89 17.97 23.49
N MET A 609 -33.18 19.05 23.13
CA MET A 609 -31.78 19.26 23.50
C MET A 609 -31.61 19.43 25.02
N LYS A 610 -32.47 20.25 25.66
CA LYS A 610 -32.46 20.43 27.13
C LYS A 610 -32.74 19.12 27.87
N ALA A 611 -33.57 18.25 27.30
CA ALA A 611 -33.85 16.92 27.81
C ALA A 611 -32.71 15.91 27.51
N GLY A 612 -31.65 16.30 26.81
CA GLY A 612 -30.52 15.43 26.48
C GLY A 612 -30.85 14.33 25.46
N LYS A 613 -31.90 14.48 24.65
CA LYS A 613 -32.37 13.45 23.71
C LYS A 613 -31.72 13.55 22.33
N VAL A 614 -31.25 14.73 21.94
CA VAL A 614 -30.63 14.99 20.64
C VAL A 614 -29.49 16.00 20.79
N PHE A 615 -28.52 15.95 19.86
CA PHE A 615 -27.43 16.92 19.75
C PHE A 615 -26.63 17.14 21.05
N GLN A 616 -26.38 16.06 21.80
CA GLN A 616 -25.65 16.12 23.07
C GLN A 616 -24.25 16.74 22.85
N GLY A 617 -23.90 17.71 23.70
CA GLY A 617 -22.63 18.44 23.60
C GLY A 617 -22.56 19.51 22.50
N MET A 618 -23.60 19.67 21.67
CA MET A 618 -23.67 20.74 20.67
C MET A 618 -24.29 22.02 21.22
N ARG A 619 -23.96 23.13 20.56
CA ARG A 619 -24.41 24.48 20.91
C ARG A 619 -25.08 25.14 19.71
N GLU A 620 -26.02 26.03 20.00
CA GLU A 620 -26.72 26.86 19.03
C GLU A 620 -26.59 28.34 19.42
N GLY A 621 -26.48 29.23 18.43
CA GLY A 621 -26.54 30.67 18.67
C GLY A 621 -27.91 31.11 19.15
N ILE A 622 -27.97 32.23 19.88
CA ILE A 622 -29.27 32.81 20.27
C ILE A 622 -29.97 33.30 19.01
N ILE A 623 -31.12 32.69 18.70
CA ILE A 623 -31.96 33.07 17.55
C ILE A 623 -32.60 34.44 17.82
N LYS A 624 -32.19 35.46 17.07
CA LYS A 624 -32.73 36.83 17.17
C LYS A 624 -33.61 37.23 15.96
N PHE A 625 -33.90 36.27 15.09
CA PHE A 625 -34.66 36.48 13.85
C PHE A 625 -36.03 35.76 13.90
N PRO A 626 -37.02 36.20 13.10
CA PRO A 626 -38.34 35.58 13.03
C PRO A 626 -38.29 34.10 12.57
N PRO A 627 -39.31 33.29 12.88
CA PRO A 627 -39.45 31.94 12.34
C PRO A 627 -39.30 31.88 10.81
N THR A 628 -38.51 30.96 10.29
CA THR A 628 -38.14 30.91 8.86
C THR A 628 -39.14 30.17 7.99
N TYR A 629 -40.12 29.51 8.59
CA TYR A 629 -41.20 28.76 7.95
C TYR A 629 -42.55 29.16 8.58
N LYS A 630 -43.71 29.13 7.90
CA LYS A 630 -43.94 28.90 6.46
C LYS A 630 -44.39 30.20 5.80
N PHE A 631 -43.75 30.56 4.70
CA PHE A 631 -44.07 31.74 3.91
C PHE A 631 -44.82 31.40 2.62
N GLN A 632 -45.61 32.34 2.12
CA GLN A 632 -46.04 32.36 0.74
C GLN A 632 -44.88 32.84 -0.13
N LYS A 633 -44.64 32.11 -1.24
CA LYS A 633 -43.58 32.45 -2.19
C LYS A 633 -43.87 33.83 -2.80
N HIS A 634 -42.80 34.59 -3.05
CA HIS A 634 -42.81 35.93 -3.66
C HIS A 634 -43.55 37.01 -2.86
N GLN A 635 -43.88 36.76 -1.59
CA GLN A 635 -44.39 37.79 -0.69
C GLN A 635 -43.29 38.28 0.27
N PRO A 636 -42.98 39.58 0.26
CA PRO A 636 -41.95 40.14 1.13
C PRO A 636 -42.46 40.39 2.56
N GLY A 637 -41.52 40.42 3.50
CA GLY A 637 -41.76 40.81 4.89
C GLY A 637 -42.60 39.83 5.71
N LEU A 638 -42.92 40.24 6.94
CA LEU A 638 -43.66 39.42 7.92
C LEU A 638 -45.17 39.30 7.60
N GLY A 639 -45.66 39.99 6.56
CA GLY A 639 -47.00 39.80 6.01
C GLY A 639 -47.13 38.49 5.24
N GLY A 640 -46.02 37.95 4.73
CA GLY A 640 -46.01 36.76 3.87
C GLY A 640 -46.10 35.42 4.58
N TYR A 641 -46.36 35.34 5.90
CA TYR A 641 -46.62 34.05 6.54
C TYR A 641 -47.92 33.41 6.02
N ASP A 642 -47.96 32.09 6.01
CA ASP A 642 -49.04 31.28 5.41
C ASP A 642 -50.45 31.67 5.88
N SER A 643 -51.15 32.48 5.08
CA SER A 643 -52.56 32.82 5.25
C SER A 643 -53.51 31.88 4.48
N GLY A 644 -53.01 30.79 3.92
CA GLY A 644 -53.81 29.80 3.21
C GLY A 644 -54.66 28.92 4.14
N GLU A 645 -55.47 28.03 3.56
CA GLU A 645 -56.43 27.18 4.30
C GLU A 645 -55.79 26.32 5.41
N LYS A 646 -54.52 25.92 5.23
CA LYS A 646 -53.81 25.05 6.18
C LYS A 646 -53.21 25.80 7.37
N LYS A 647 -53.14 27.14 7.34
CA LYS A 647 -52.60 28.04 8.37
C LYS A 647 -51.45 27.43 9.17
N ARG A 648 -50.33 27.10 8.52
CA ARG A 648 -49.20 26.44 9.19
C ARG A 648 -48.57 27.39 10.22
N ILE A 649 -48.49 26.95 11.47
CA ILE A 649 -47.86 27.71 12.57
C ILE A 649 -46.41 28.04 12.18
N PRO A 650 -45.98 29.33 12.31
CA PRO A 650 -44.61 29.72 12.08
C PRO A 650 -43.62 28.89 12.93
N ALA A 651 -42.48 28.47 12.36
CA ALA A 651 -41.47 27.66 13.05
C ALA A 651 -40.03 27.97 12.59
N TRP A 652 -39.07 27.77 13.50
CA TRP A 652 -37.64 27.75 13.18
C TRP A 652 -37.22 26.34 12.76
N CYS A 653 -37.56 26.00 11.51
CA CYS A 653 -37.18 24.73 10.89
C CYS A 653 -35.69 24.70 10.52
N ASP A 654 -35.17 25.82 10.04
CA ASP A 654 -33.82 25.96 9.47
C ASP A 654 -32.81 26.38 10.55
N ARG A 655 -31.84 25.51 10.88
CA ARG A 655 -31.00 25.63 12.08
C ARG A 655 -29.52 25.39 11.78
N VAL A 656 -28.65 25.90 12.65
CA VAL A 656 -27.20 25.64 12.62
C VAL A 656 -26.71 25.40 14.04
N LEU A 657 -26.21 24.18 14.29
CA LEU A 657 -25.64 23.75 15.55
C LEU A 657 -24.20 23.31 15.36
N TYR A 658 -23.37 23.44 16.40
CA TYR A 658 -21.97 23.05 16.31
C TYR A 658 -21.43 22.47 17.62
N ARG A 659 -20.39 21.65 17.49
CA ARG A 659 -19.46 21.22 18.54
C ARG A 659 -18.04 21.55 18.06
N ASP A 660 -17.19 21.97 18.98
CA ASP A 660 -15.74 22.14 18.77
C ASP A 660 -14.96 21.25 19.74
N SER A 661 -13.65 21.45 19.89
CA SER A 661 -12.79 20.62 20.74
C SER A 661 -13.02 20.85 22.25
N ARG A 662 -13.77 21.89 22.63
CA ARG A 662 -13.95 22.23 24.04
C ARG A 662 -14.85 21.24 24.76
N SER A 663 -14.32 20.66 25.83
CA SER A 663 -15.10 19.89 26.80
C SER A 663 -15.91 20.79 27.75
N VAL A 664 -15.40 22.00 28.03
CA VAL A 664 -16.03 23.01 28.88
C VAL A 664 -15.97 24.38 28.21
N SER A 665 -16.96 25.24 28.45
CA SER A 665 -17.13 26.51 27.72
C SER A 665 -15.97 27.51 27.88
N VAL A 666 -15.17 27.38 28.94
CA VAL A 666 -14.06 28.29 29.29
C VAL A 666 -12.70 27.82 28.79
N ALA A 667 -12.60 26.66 28.14
CA ALA A 667 -11.34 26.15 27.62
C ALA A 667 -10.79 27.04 26.49
N GLU A 668 -9.49 27.34 26.56
CA GLU A 668 -8.75 28.08 25.55
C GLU A 668 -8.23 27.14 24.45
N CYS A 669 -7.84 27.71 23.31
CA CYS A 669 -7.34 26.94 22.17
C CYS A 669 -5.87 26.57 22.38
N SER A 670 -5.55 25.29 22.31
CA SER A 670 -4.20 24.70 22.49
C SER A 670 -4.08 23.44 21.63
N LEU A 671 -2.92 22.77 21.57
CA LEU A 671 -2.81 21.53 20.79
C LEU A 671 -3.71 20.40 21.32
N GLU A 672 -4.05 20.38 22.61
CA GLU A 672 -5.02 19.46 23.22
C GLU A 672 -6.48 19.88 23.02
N CYS A 673 -6.74 21.18 22.86
CA CYS A 673 -8.05 21.73 22.50
C CYS A 673 -7.95 22.50 21.17
N PRO A 674 -7.71 21.79 20.04
CA PRO A 674 -7.16 22.39 18.83
C PRO A 674 -8.11 23.28 18.06
N VAL A 675 -9.42 23.18 18.27
CA VAL A 675 -10.41 24.01 17.58
C VAL A 675 -11.37 24.61 18.59
N VAL A 676 -11.42 25.93 18.62
CA VAL A 676 -12.34 26.70 19.46
C VAL A 676 -13.13 27.65 18.59
N ALA A 677 -14.45 27.49 18.56
CA ALA A 677 -15.34 28.25 17.69
C ALA A 677 -16.29 29.15 18.49
N SER A 678 -16.51 30.38 18.01
CA SER A 678 -17.50 31.31 18.55
C SER A 678 -18.41 31.81 17.44
N ILE A 679 -19.70 31.97 17.70
CA ILE A 679 -20.65 32.52 16.72
C ILE A 679 -20.53 34.05 16.73
N THR A 680 -20.18 34.62 15.58
CA THR A 680 -20.11 36.08 15.39
C THR A 680 -21.40 36.64 14.79
N SER A 681 -22.13 35.83 14.01
CA SER A 681 -23.40 36.22 13.40
C SER A 681 -24.30 35.01 13.22
N TYR A 682 -25.60 35.16 13.49
CA TYR A 682 -26.61 34.14 13.20
C TYR A 682 -27.93 34.80 12.78
N VAL A 683 -28.24 34.75 11.49
CA VAL A 683 -29.30 35.56 10.86
C VAL A 683 -30.10 34.78 9.82
N ALA A 684 -31.36 35.15 9.65
CA ALA A 684 -32.19 34.75 8.52
C ALA A 684 -32.32 35.89 7.50
N CYS A 685 -32.19 35.57 6.22
CA CYS A 685 -32.31 36.51 5.11
C CYS A 685 -33.79 36.67 4.72
N MET A 686 -34.50 37.56 5.42
CA MET A 686 -35.96 37.71 5.28
C MET A 686 -36.40 38.31 3.93
N ASP A 687 -35.50 38.99 3.22
CA ASP A 687 -35.79 39.63 1.93
C ASP A 687 -35.82 38.63 0.76
N VAL A 688 -35.36 37.39 0.99
CA VAL A 688 -35.40 36.30 0.00
C VAL A 688 -36.77 35.63 0.02
N THR A 689 -37.43 35.50 -1.13
CA THR A 689 -38.86 35.15 -1.20
C THR A 689 -39.20 33.99 -2.12
N GLU A 690 -38.23 33.39 -2.83
CA GLU A 690 -38.46 32.34 -3.82
C GLU A 690 -38.88 30.98 -3.23
N SER A 691 -38.69 30.80 -1.93
CA SER A 691 -39.10 29.60 -1.18
C SER A 691 -40.11 29.96 -0.09
N ASP A 692 -40.86 28.95 0.35
CA ASP A 692 -41.68 29.02 1.56
C ASP A 692 -40.84 28.96 2.85
N HIS A 693 -39.53 28.79 2.71
CA HIS A 693 -38.51 28.97 3.75
C HIS A 693 -37.62 30.18 3.48
N LYS A 694 -37.10 30.77 4.56
CA LYS A 694 -36.07 31.82 4.51
C LYS A 694 -34.67 31.23 4.70
N PRO A 695 -33.69 31.58 3.85
CA PRO A 695 -32.32 31.11 4.03
C PRO A 695 -31.74 31.62 5.34
N VAL A 696 -30.96 30.77 6.00
CA VAL A 696 -30.26 31.08 7.24
C VAL A 696 -28.75 31.08 6.97
N ARG A 697 -28.01 31.96 7.65
CA ARG A 697 -26.55 31.90 7.71
C ARG A 697 -26.03 32.11 9.11
N CYS A 698 -24.97 31.38 9.44
CA CYS A 698 -24.23 31.47 10.69
C CYS A 698 -22.74 31.66 10.37
N THR A 699 -22.11 32.65 10.97
CA THR A 699 -20.66 32.86 10.84
C THR A 699 -19.99 32.51 12.17
N PHE A 700 -18.95 31.70 12.08
CA PHE A 700 -18.08 31.32 13.18
C PHE A 700 -16.75 32.05 13.06
N SER A 701 -16.20 32.53 14.17
CA SER A 701 -14.78 32.81 14.30
C SER A 701 -14.14 31.61 15.00
N VAL A 702 -13.16 31.01 14.35
CA VAL A 702 -12.57 29.72 14.74
C VAL A 702 -11.06 29.92 14.95
N ASP A 703 -10.63 29.75 16.19
CA ASP A 703 -9.22 29.69 16.57
C ASP A 703 -8.75 28.24 16.45
N ILE A 704 -7.62 28.04 15.77
CA ILE A 704 -7.07 26.72 15.43
C ILE A 704 -5.63 26.65 15.90
N ALA A 705 -5.33 25.74 16.82
CA ALA A 705 -3.96 25.43 17.20
C ALA A 705 -3.43 24.31 16.29
N ARG A 706 -2.27 24.53 15.66
CA ARG A 706 -1.59 23.54 14.82
C ARG A 706 -0.10 23.46 15.15
N VAL A 707 0.49 22.33 14.78
CA VAL A 707 1.94 22.11 14.89
C VAL A 707 2.63 22.70 13.66
N ASP A 708 3.69 23.47 13.90
CA ASP A 708 4.69 23.83 12.90
C ASP A 708 5.69 22.67 12.78
N GLU A 709 5.43 21.76 11.84
CA GLU A 709 6.23 20.52 11.70
C GLU A 709 7.70 20.79 11.37
N LEU A 710 8.01 21.94 10.75
CA LEU A 710 9.41 22.32 10.47
C LEU A 710 10.14 22.65 11.78
N ILE A 711 9.54 23.51 12.61
CA ILE A 711 10.14 23.91 13.89
C ILE A 711 10.18 22.71 14.83
N ARG A 712 9.09 21.93 14.94
CA ARG A 712 9.08 20.73 15.76
C ARG A 712 10.18 19.74 15.36
N ARG A 713 10.48 19.63 14.06
CA ARG A 713 11.59 18.80 13.56
C ARG A 713 12.96 19.38 13.92
N GLN A 714 13.13 20.70 13.91
CA GLN A 714 14.36 21.35 14.37
C GLN A 714 14.58 21.11 15.86
N GLU A 715 13.54 21.31 16.67
CA GLU A 715 13.56 21.04 18.11
C GLU A 715 13.86 19.56 18.42
N TYR A 716 13.27 18.65 17.64
CA TYR A 716 13.61 17.23 17.70
C TYR A 716 15.11 17.00 17.46
N GLY A 717 15.65 17.57 16.38
CA GLY A 717 17.08 17.46 16.04
C GLY A 717 17.98 17.99 17.16
N GLU A 718 17.66 19.16 17.70
CA GLU A 718 18.39 19.75 18.83
C GLU A 718 18.35 18.86 20.08
N ILE A 719 17.21 18.23 20.40
CA ILE A 719 17.10 17.29 21.52
C ILE A 719 18.02 16.08 21.30
N ILE A 720 18.02 15.52 20.09
CA ILE A 720 18.90 14.38 19.75
C ILE A 720 20.39 14.76 19.91
N GLU A 721 20.78 15.98 19.53
CA GLU A 721 22.18 16.42 19.56
C GLU A 721 22.67 16.89 20.94
N SER A 722 21.80 17.55 21.72
CA SER A 722 22.17 18.21 22.97
C SER A 722 21.90 17.38 24.22
N ASN A 723 20.94 16.45 24.20
CA ASN A 723 20.58 15.67 25.38
C ASN A 723 21.52 14.46 25.58
N GLU A 724 22.35 14.51 26.62
CA GLU A 724 23.34 13.48 26.91
C GLU A 724 22.73 12.08 27.14
N LYS A 725 21.56 12.01 27.79
CA LYS A 725 20.87 10.73 28.03
C LYS A 725 20.38 10.11 26.73
N VAL A 726 19.80 10.92 25.84
CA VAL A 726 19.38 10.49 24.50
C VAL A 726 20.57 9.94 23.72
N ARG A 727 21.70 10.64 23.75
CA ARG A 727 22.93 10.21 23.08
C ARG A 727 23.49 8.91 23.66
N SER A 728 23.50 8.74 24.98
CA SER A 728 23.91 7.49 25.63
C SER A 728 23.04 6.32 25.17
N LEU A 729 21.71 6.48 25.21
CA LEU A 729 20.77 5.42 24.80
C LEU A 729 20.88 5.07 23.32
N LEU A 730 21.11 6.06 22.44
CA LEU A 730 21.36 5.81 21.02
C LEU A 730 22.69 5.07 20.80
N GLN A 731 23.73 5.37 21.57
CA GLN A 731 25.00 4.66 21.52
C GLN A 731 24.89 3.22 22.03
N GLU A 732 24.09 3.00 23.08
CA GLU A 732 23.76 1.66 23.60
C GLU A 732 22.96 0.84 22.58
N ALA A 733 22.07 1.46 21.81
CA ALA A 733 21.32 0.78 20.74
C ALA A 733 22.22 0.25 19.62
N CYS A 734 23.41 0.82 19.44
CA CYS A 734 24.43 0.37 18.49
C CYS A 734 25.27 -0.82 18.99
N PHE A 735 24.96 -1.39 20.15
CA PHE A 735 25.74 -2.49 20.74
C PHE A 735 25.81 -3.73 19.83
N VAL A 736 27.03 -4.26 19.66
CA VAL A 736 27.31 -5.52 18.96
C VAL A 736 27.94 -6.50 19.95
N PRO A 737 27.26 -7.63 20.27
CA PRO A 737 27.79 -8.66 21.15
C PRO A 737 29.19 -9.13 20.75
N GLU A 738 30.00 -9.48 21.73
CA GLU A 738 31.30 -10.08 21.46
C GLU A 738 31.12 -11.55 21.04
N THR A 739 31.73 -11.91 19.90
CA THR A 739 31.64 -13.25 19.33
C THR A 739 33.01 -13.77 18.93
N THR A 740 33.20 -15.09 18.97
CA THR A 740 34.42 -15.75 18.49
C THR A 740 34.09 -16.77 17.42
N VAL A 741 34.91 -16.84 16.37
CA VAL A 741 34.83 -17.83 15.29
C VAL A 741 35.96 -18.85 15.45
N SER A 742 35.67 -20.15 15.32
CA SER A 742 36.61 -21.22 15.66
C SER A 742 37.80 -21.37 14.71
N THR A 743 37.70 -20.87 13.48
CA THR A 743 38.78 -20.91 12.47
C THR A 743 38.70 -19.72 11.51
N SER A 744 39.83 -19.38 10.90
CA SER A 744 39.93 -18.44 9.77
C SER A 744 40.31 -19.13 8.45
N GLU A 745 40.63 -20.42 8.49
CA GLU A 745 41.04 -21.20 7.30
C GLU A 745 40.36 -22.58 7.31
N ILE A 746 39.84 -22.98 6.16
CA ILE A 746 39.14 -24.25 5.95
C ILE A 746 39.66 -24.87 4.66
N THR A 747 40.01 -26.16 4.69
CA THR A 747 40.37 -26.93 3.49
C THR A 747 39.40 -28.09 3.31
N LEU A 748 38.65 -28.09 2.20
CA LEU A 748 37.69 -29.12 1.80
C LEU A 748 38.40 -30.13 0.89
N GLU A 749 38.79 -31.29 1.43
CA GLU A 749 39.58 -32.30 0.70
C GLU A 749 38.77 -33.46 0.10
N ASN A 750 37.44 -33.51 0.26
CA ASN A 750 36.50 -34.49 -0.31
C ASN A 750 35.05 -33.94 -0.22
N GLN A 751 34.02 -34.73 -0.57
CA GLN A 751 32.59 -34.42 -0.30
C GLN A 751 32.22 -34.50 1.21
N GLU A 752 33.17 -34.27 2.12
CA GLU A 752 32.92 -34.31 3.57
C GLU A 752 32.44 -32.95 4.10
N ASN A 753 31.52 -33.01 5.07
CA ASN A 753 31.01 -31.84 5.76
C ASN A 753 32.04 -31.33 6.78
N ILE A 754 32.51 -30.09 6.61
CA ILE A 754 33.33 -29.41 7.61
C ILE A 754 32.45 -28.50 8.46
N VAL A 755 32.63 -28.56 9.78
CA VAL A 755 31.88 -27.71 10.71
C VAL A 755 32.82 -26.71 11.38
N PHE A 756 32.44 -25.43 11.38
CA PHE A 756 33.05 -24.42 12.25
C PHE A 756 32.01 -23.83 13.19
N GLN A 757 32.48 -23.20 14.26
CA GLN A 757 31.64 -22.70 15.35
C GLN A 757 31.72 -21.19 15.46
N ILE A 758 30.57 -20.56 15.71
CA ILE A 758 30.44 -19.16 16.12
C ILE A 758 29.87 -19.14 17.54
N THR A 759 30.63 -18.60 18.49
CA THR A 759 30.22 -18.51 19.90
C THR A 759 29.88 -17.09 20.28
N ASN A 760 28.71 -16.87 20.89
CA ASN A 760 28.35 -15.61 21.53
C ASN A 760 28.94 -15.57 22.95
N LYS A 761 29.88 -14.66 23.19
CA LYS A 761 30.52 -14.45 24.50
C LYS A 761 29.72 -13.53 25.42
N CYS A 762 28.70 -12.85 24.89
CA CYS A 762 27.83 -12.01 25.69
C CYS A 762 26.89 -12.86 26.53
N GLU A 763 26.71 -12.50 27.81
CA GLU A 763 25.79 -13.20 28.74
C GLU A 763 24.37 -12.62 28.74
N THR A 764 24.17 -11.43 28.17
CA THR A 764 22.90 -10.70 28.25
C THR A 764 22.17 -10.59 26.92
N SER A 765 22.90 -10.51 25.80
CA SER A 765 22.33 -10.11 24.50
C SER A 765 22.55 -11.17 23.44
N LYS A 766 21.55 -11.39 22.58
CA LYS A 766 21.64 -12.28 21.42
C LYS A 766 22.53 -11.66 20.35
N ALA A 767 23.33 -12.49 19.68
CA ALA A 767 24.11 -12.10 18.51
C ALA A 767 23.41 -12.62 17.25
N ALA A 768 23.30 -11.76 16.25
CA ALA A 768 22.86 -12.13 14.92
C ALA A 768 24.11 -12.33 14.04
N PHE A 769 24.08 -13.31 13.14
CA PHE A 769 25.15 -13.50 12.15
C PHE A 769 24.58 -13.63 10.74
N GLU A 770 25.32 -13.15 9.76
CA GLU A 770 25.10 -13.34 8.33
C GLU A 770 26.44 -13.67 7.67
N ILE A 771 26.48 -14.74 6.87
CA ILE A 771 27.64 -15.19 6.14
C ILE A 771 27.44 -14.83 4.68
N LEU A 772 28.41 -14.13 4.10
CA LEU A 772 28.45 -13.70 2.71
C LEU A 772 29.72 -14.21 2.04
N CYS A 773 29.76 -14.21 0.71
CA CYS A 773 30.96 -14.53 -0.06
C CYS A 773 31.52 -13.26 -0.70
N ASP A 774 32.72 -12.85 -0.29
CA ASP A 774 33.37 -11.66 -0.84
C ASP A 774 33.87 -11.89 -2.25
N GLY A 775 34.39 -13.08 -2.51
CA GLY A 775 34.82 -13.48 -3.83
C GLY A 775 35.27 -14.93 -3.89
N GLN A 776 35.54 -15.37 -5.13
CA GLN A 776 36.05 -16.70 -5.43
C GLN A 776 37.26 -16.62 -6.38
N THR A 777 38.14 -17.60 -6.30
CA THR A 777 39.21 -17.85 -7.28
C THR A 777 39.13 -19.30 -7.76
N ILE A 778 39.45 -19.51 -9.04
CA ILE A 778 39.67 -20.84 -9.60
C ILE A 778 41.11 -20.83 -10.11
N LYS A 779 41.96 -21.73 -9.62
CA LYS A 779 43.37 -21.77 -10.04
C LYS A 779 43.44 -22.19 -11.50
N LYS A 780 44.16 -21.41 -12.30
CA LYS A 780 44.41 -21.70 -13.73
C LYS A 780 45.60 -22.66 -13.86
N GLU A 781 45.51 -23.59 -14.81
CA GLU A 781 46.56 -24.61 -15.09
C GLU A 781 47.89 -23.98 -15.55
N ASP A 782 47.88 -22.75 -16.03
CA ASP A 782 49.02 -22.03 -16.60
C ASP A 782 49.91 -21.30 -15.57
N GLY A 783 49.58 -21.39 -14.28
CA GLY A 783 50.36 -20.75 -13.20
C GLY A 783 50.25 -19.23 -13.16
N THR A 784 49.34 -18.60 -13.94
CA THR A 784 49.06 -17.17 -13.81
C THR A 784 48.29 -16.87 -12.52
N LYS A 785 48.60 -15.73 -11.88
CA LYS A 785 47.93 -15.29 -10.65
C LYS A 785 46.42 -15.22 -10.89
N SER A 786 45.66 -16.03 -10.16
CA SER A 786 44.20 -16.03 -10.21
C SER A 786 43.68 -14.77 -9.52
N GLU A 787 42.95 -13.91 -10.24
CA GLU A 787 42.30 -12.74 -9.67
C GLU A 787 41.05 -13.15 -8.88
N LEU A 788 40.85 -12.57 -7.69
CA LEU A 788 39.65 -12.77 -6.89
C LEU A 788 38.46 -12.15 -7.62
N LEU A 789 37.55 -12.99 -8.10
CA LEU A 789 36.30 -12.54 -8.70
C LEU A 789 35.36 -12.10 -7.56
N PRO A 790 35.02 -10.81 -7.45
CA PRO A 790 34.16 -10.34 -6.38
C PRO A 790 32.75 -10.90 -6.56
N ARG A 791 32.24 -11.56 -5.52
CA ARG A 791 30.85 -12.01 -5.46
C ARG A 791 29.99 -11.03 -4.66
N ALA A 792 30.54 -10.34 -3.67
CA ALA A 792 29.83 -9.32 -2.88
C ALA A 792 28.41 -9.80 -2.48
N SER A 793 27.36 -9.05 -2.87
CA SER A 793 25.95 -9.39 -2.59
C SER A 793 25.36 -10.49 -3.50
N PHE A 794 26.14 -11.07 -4.40
CA PHE A 794 25.70 -12.11 -5.35
C PHE A 794 25.96 -13.55 -4.83
N GLY A 795 25.74 -13.76 -3.53
CA GLY A 795 25.68 -15.09 -2.90
C GLY A 795 26.95 -15.95 -3.00
N PHE A 796 26.83 -17.20 -2.56
CA PHE A 796 27.89 -18.22 -2.55
C PHE A 796 28.15 -18.82 -3.93
N PRO A 797 29.37 -19.32 -4.19
CA PRO A 797 29.65 -20.20 -5.32
C PRO A 797 28.76 -21.44 -5.35
N LEU A 798 28.41 -21.92 -6.54
CA LEU A 798 27.56 -23.12 -6.70
C LEU A 798 28.21 -24.40 -6.14
N TRP A 799 29.55 -24.46 -6.10
CA TRP A 799 30.30 -25.58 -5.53
C TRP A 799 30.35 -25.57 -3.99
N LEU A 800 29.93 -24.47 -3.35
CA LEU A 800 30.05 -24.27 -1.91
C LEU A 800 28.68 -24.12 -1.26
N GLU A 801 28.34 -25.04 -0.37
CA GLU A 801 27.21 -24.90 0.54
C GLU A 801 27.64 -24.32 1.88
N VAL A 802 26.83 -23.42 2.42
CA VAL A 802 27.00 -22.86 3.76
C VAL A 802 25.66 -22.93 4.48
N GLN A 803 25.58 -23.72 5.55
CA GLN A 803 24.33 -23.90 6.28
C GLN A 803 24.53 -23.95 7.80
N PRO A 804 23.76 -23.13 8.57
CA PRO A 804 22.96 -21.98 8.13
C PRO A 804 23.86 -20.79 7.72
N ALA A 805 23.45 -20.02 6.70
CA ALA A 805 24.18 -18.79 6.33
C ALA A 805 23.74 -17.56 7.15
N ILE A 806 22.61 -17.61 7.84
CA ILE A 806 22.10 -16.53 8.71
C ILE A 806 21.43 -17.14 9.93
N GLY A 807 21.53 -16.48 11.08
CA GLY A 807 20.89 -16.97 12.30
C GLY A 807 21.04 -16.07 13.52
N LEU A 808 20.45 -16.53 14.63
CA LEU A 808 20.56 -15.92 15.96
C LEU A 808 21.25 -16.88 16.94
N ILE A 809 22.15 -16.34 17.76
CA ILE A 809 22.89 -17.06 18.79
C ILE A 809 22.50 -16.46 20.13
N LYS A 810 21.94 -17.28 21.04
CA LYS A 810 21.55 -16.82 22.37
C LYS A 810 22.79 -16.47 23.22
N PRO A 811 22.61 -15.76 24.34
CA PRO A 811 23.74 -15.41 25.20
C PRO A 811 24.47 -16.66 25.71
N GLY A 812 25.80 -16.66 25.60
CA GLY A 812 26.66 -17.78 26.01
C GLY A 812 26.58 -19.03 25.11
N GLU A 813 25.75 -19.06 24.08
CA GLU A 813 25.59 -20.22 23.20
C GLU A 813 26.55 -20.21 22.01
N THR A 814 26.71 -21.38 21.40
CA THR A 814 27.50 -21.60 20.17
C THR A 814 26.59 -22.18 19.10
N VAL A 815 26.74 -21.68 17.87
CA VAL A 815 26.12 -22.27 16.68
C VAL A 815 27.17 -22.97 15.83
N GLU A 816 26.79 -24.10 15.25
CA GLU A 816 27.61 -24.87 14.31
C GLU A 816 27.18 -24.55 12.88
N ILE A 817 28.14 -24.22 12.04
CA ILE A 817 27.96 -23.92 10.62
C ILE A 817 28.66 -25.01 9.81
N THR A 818 27.89 -25.67 8.95
CA THR A 818 28.39 -26.71 8.04
C THR A 818 28.74 -26.10 6.70
N LEU A 819 29.94 -26.43 6.20
CA LEU A 819 30.35 -26.24 4.82
C LEU A 819 30.39 -27.60 4.13
N HIS A 820 29.84 -27.64 2.92
CA HIS A 820 29.86 -28.82 2.06
C HIS A 820 30.36 -28.43 0.67
N HIS A 821 31.22 -29.26 0.10
CA HIS A 821 31.61 -29.20 -1.30
C HIS A 821 30.73 -30.15 -2.10
N GLU A 822 30.03 -29.63 -3.10
CA GLU A 822 29.23 -30.43 -4.04
C GLU A 822 29.74 -30.21 -5.47
N ASP A 823 29.94 -31.31 -6.19
CA ASP A 823 30.36 -31.26 -7.60
C ASP A 823 29.23 -30.68 -8.45
N PHE A 824 29.42 -29.45 -8.92
CA PHE A 824 28.43 -28.77 -9.75
C PHE A 824 28.82 -28.83 -11.24
N TYR A 825 28.00 -29.51 -12.04
CA TYR A 825 28.16 -29.60 -13.48
C TYR A 825 27.67 -28.31 -14.15
N THR A 826 28.58 -27.52 -14.73
CA THR A 826 28.21 -26.33 -15.51
C THR A 826 27.52 -26.76 -16.81
N GLN A 827 26.25 -26.41 -16.95
CA GLN A 827 25.50 -26.54 -18.21
C GLN A 827 25.91 -25.38 -19.13
N GLU A 828 26.89 -25.62 -20.01
CA GLU A 828 27.30 -24.64 -21.00
C GLU A 828 26.20 -24.46 -22.07
N GLU A 829 25.73 -23.21 -22.17
CA GLU A 829 24.84 -22.63 -23.18
C GLU A 829 23.38 -23.13 -23.26
N PHE A 830 22.48 -22.28 -22.78
CA PHE A 830 21.06 -22.29 -23.14
C PHE A 830 20.84 -21.32 -24.31
N VAL A 831 20.32 -21.83 -25.43
CA VAL A 831 19.72 -21.02 -26.50
C VAL A 831 18.25 -21.42 -26.57
N ASP A 832 17.34 -20.45 -26.38
CA ASP A 832 15.88 -20.66 -26.39
C ASP A 832 15.36 -21.74 -25.40
N GLY A 833 16.02 -21.91 -24.24
CA GLY A 833 15.57 -22.82 -23.19
C GLY A 833 15.84 -24.31 -23.46
N ILE A 834 16.70 -24.65 -24.43
CA ILE A 834 17.11 -26.04 -24.72
C ILE A 834 18.63 -26.18 -24.50
N PRO A 835 19.11 -27.15 -23.67
CA PRO A 835 20.54 -27.40 -23.47
C PRO A 835 21.18 -28.03 -24.70
N GLN A 836 22.38 -27.59 -25.11
CA GLN A 836 23.05 -28.14 -26.32
C GLN A 836 24.26 -29.05 -26.11
N ASN A 837 24.92 -29.19 -24.94
CA ASN A 837 26.08 -30.09 -24.81
C ASN A 837 26.32 -30.72 -23.42
N TRP A 838 27.08 -31.84 -23.41
CA TRP A 838 27.26 -32.80 -22.30
C TRP A 838 28.57 -32.55 -21.49
N TRP A 839 28.41 -32.24 -20.19
CA TRP A 839 29.18 -32.54 -18.96
C TRP A 839 30.74 -32.41 -19.00
N CYS A 840 31.28 -31.49 -18.20
CA CYS A 840 32.70 -31.42 -17.83
C CYS A 840 32.81 -31.32 -16.29
N GLU A 841 33.55 -32.24 -15.65
CA GLU A 841 33.93 -32.11 -14.24
C GLU A 841 35.02 -31.04 -14.12
N ASP A 842 34.75 -29.97 -13.38
CA ASP A 842 35.75 -28.93 -13.11
C ASP A 842 36.70 -29.39 -11.99
N THR A 843 37.76 -30.11 -12.35
CA THR A 843 38.78 -30.71 -11.45
C THR A 843 39.84 -29.71 -10.96
N ARG A 844 39.55 -28.41 -10.94
CA ARG A 844 40.50 -27.36 -10.52
C ARG A 844 40.38 -27.05 -9.03
N ASP A 845 41.50 -26.65 -8.42
CA ASP A 845 41.53 -26.03 -7.10
C ASP A 845 40.68 -24.75 -7.09
N LYS A 846 39.82 -24.60 -6.08
CA LYS A 846 38.91 -23.46 -5.92
C LYS A 846 39.16 -22.81 -4.55
N GLU A 847 39.08 -21.50 -4.47
CA GLU A 847 39.09 -20.79 -3.19
C GLU A 847 37.92 -19.81 -3.10
N ALA A 848 37.37 -19.63 -1.91
CA ALA A 848 36.35 -18.66 -1.60
C ALA A 848 36.69 -17.91 -0.31
N VAL A 849 36.40 -16.61 -0.28
CA VAL A 849 36.55 -15.78 0.91
C VAL A 849 35.17 -15.52 1.49
N LEU A 850 34.90 -16.10 2.65
CA LEU A 850 33.66 -15.90 3.39
C LEU A 850 33.81 -14.76 4.39
N ARG A 851 32.78 -13.93 4.47
CA ARG A 851 32.66 -12.82 5.41
C ARG A 851 31.52 -13.10 6.37
N ILE A 852 31.82 -13.15 7.66
CA ILE A 852 30.84 -13.32 8.73
C ILE A 852 30.57 -11.96 9.35
N ASN A 853 29.39 -11.44 9.14
CA ASN A 853 28.89 -10.20 9.72
C ASN A 853 28.10 -10.52 10.99
N ILE A 854 28.54 -9.95 12.10
CA ILE A 854 27.91 -10.10 13.42
C ILE A 854 27.24 -8.80 13.80
N THR A 855 25.94 -8.84 14.09
CA THR A 855 25.14 -7.70 14.54
C THR A 855 24.49 -7.97 15.89
N GLY A 856 24.07 -6.92 16.59
CA GLY A 856 23.15 -7.06 17.72
C GLY A 856 21.72 -7.31 17.24
N SER A 857 20.88 -7.98 18.04
CA SER A 857 19.46 -8.23 17.67
C SER A 857 18.65 -6.96 17.43
N SER A 858 19.09 -5.81 17.95
CA SER A 858 18.45 -4.50 17.77
C SER A 858 19.37 -3.46 17.13
N SER A 859 20.50 -3.88 16.56
CA SER A 859 21.53 -2.99 16.01
C SER A 859 21.81 -3.32 14.54
N THR A 860 22.11 -2.30 13.75
CA THR A 860 22.64 -2.46 12.38
C THR A 860 24.16 -2.34 12.32
N GLU A 861 24.81 -2.01 13.44
CA GLU A 861 26.27 -2.04 13.51
C GLU A 861 26.78 -3.47 13.42
N THR A 862 27.87 -3.64 12.69
CA THR A 862 28.39 -4.96 12.34
C THR A 862 29.85 -5.08 12.75
N LYS A 863 30.21 -6.22 13.35
CA LYS A 863 31.60 -6.69 13.46
C LYS A 863 31.82 -7.79 12.45
N THR A 864 32.95 -7.77 11.76
CA THR A 864 33.20 -8.68 10.64
C THR A 864 34.37 -9.62 10.94
N HIS A 865 34.21 -10.90 10.59
CA HIS A 865 35.27 -11.90 10.55
C HIS A 865 35.41 -12.46 9.12
N THR A 866 36.61 -12.94 8.78
CA THR A 866 36.90 -13.51 7.45
C THR A 866 37.37 -14.95 7.59
N ILE A 867 36.84 -15.84 6.74
CA ILE A 867 37.28 -17.23 6.61
C ILE A 867 37.68 -17.48 5.16
N ASN A 868 38.88 -18.04 4.96
CA ASN A 868 39.33 -18.52 3.67
C ASN A 868 38.99 -20.01 3.53
N VAL A 869 38.26 -20.36 2.48
CA VAL A 869 37.86 -21.73 2.16
C VAL A 869 38.61 -22.17 0.91
N GLN A 870 39.38 -23.25 0.99
CA GLN A 870 40.09 -23.86 -0.14
C GLN A 870 39.53 -25.24 -0.42
N HIS A 871 39.18 -25.54 -1.67
CA HIS A 871 38.92 -26.88 -2.13
C HIS A 871 40.13 -27.37 -2.95
N ARG A 872 40.69 -28.52 -2.57
CA ARG A 872 41.83 -29.15 -3.26
C ARG A 872 41.37 -30.42 -3.94
N CYS A 873 41.56 -30.49 -5.25
CA CYS A 873 41.20 -31.69 -6.00
C CYS A 873 42.27 -32.78 -5.78
N PRO A 874 41.90 -34.05 -5.52
CA PRO A 874 42.87 -35.13 -5.42
C PRO A 874 43.64 -35.31 -6.75
N PRO A 875 44.95 -35.59 -6.73
CA PRO A 875 45.71 -35.82 -7.97
C PRO A 875 45.19 -37.08 -8.69
N SER A 876 44.78 -36.92 -9.95
CA SER A 876 44.28 -38.00 -10.81
C SER A 876 45.28 -39.16 -10.94
N ALA A 877 44.83 -40.40 -10.66
CA ALA A 877 45.58 -41.62 -10.96
C ALA A 877 45.48 -41.93 -12.46
N ALA A 878 46.63 -42.21 -13.10
CA ALA A 878 46.73 -42.44 -14.54
C ALA A 878 45.77 -43.56 -15.04
N PRO A 879 45.15 -43.41 -16.23
CA PRO A 879 44.22 -44.40 -16.76
C PRO A 879 44.92 -45.72 -17.16
N PRO A 880 44.26 -46.89 -17.03
CA PRO A 880 44.84 -48.18 -17.43
C PRO A 880 44.93 -48.32 -18.96
N ALA A 881 45.96 -49.04 -19.41
CA ALA A 881 46.26 -49.27 -20.82
C ALA A 881 45.14 -50.04 -21.57
N ILE A 882 44.76 -49.53 -22.75
CA ILE A 882 43.76 -50.09 -23.67
C ILE A 882 44.29 -51.40 -24.29
N MET A 883 43.49 -52.47 -24.20
CA MET A 883 43.73 -53.76 -24.84
C MET A 883 43.04 -53.83 -26.22
N ASN A 884 43.81 -54.16 -27.27
CA ASN A 884 43.40 -54.30 -28.68
C ASN A 884 42.37 -55.41 -28.93
N GLN A 885 41.43 -55.21 -29.90
CA GLN A 885 41.04 -56.20 -30.94
C GLN A 885 40.04 -55.63 -32.00
N PRO A 886 39.77 -56.28 -33.17
CA PRO A 886 40.29 -55.89 -34.48
C PRO A 886 39.22 -55.51 -35.56
N ALA A 887 39.71 -55.20 -36.77
CA ALA A 887 39.06 -54.47 -37.86
C ALA A 887 38.27 -55.28 -38.92
N ALA A 888 37.53 -54.50 -39.75
CA ALA A 888 37.09 -54.68 -41.17
C ALA A 888 35.60 -55.06 -41.41
N PRO A 889 35.00 -54.84 -42.61
CA PRO A 889 35.48 -54.18 -43.85
C PRO A 889 34.51 -53.16 -44.53
N VAL A 890 35.03 -52.45 -45.55
CA VAL A 890 34.36 -51.50 -46.48
C VAL A 890 33.90 -52.19 -47.78
N PRO A 891 32.84 -51.70 -48.47
CA PRO A 891 32.88 -51.58 -49.95
C PRO A 891 32.11 -50.32 -50.49
N PRO A 892 31.98 -50.05 -51.81
CA PRO A 892 32.91 -49.20 -52.57
C PRO A 892 32.27 -48.08 -53.46
N ASN A 893 33.15 -47.33 -54.13
CA ASN A 893 33.03 -46.21 -55.08
C ASN A 893 31.97 -46.26 -56.21
N ASN A 894 31.55 -45.05 -56.66
CA ASN A 894 31.53 -44.56 -58.08
C ASN A 894 31.06 -43.09 -58.09
N VAL A 895 31.80 -42.05 -58.52
CA VAL A 895 32.38 -41.68 -59.84
C VAL A 895 31.37 -40.97 -60.79
N LEU A 896 31.69 -39.71 -61.13
CA LEU A 896 31.57 -38.96 -62.41
C LEU A 896 30.83 -37.59 -62.48
N ALA A 897 31.61 -36.62 -62.99
CA ALA A 897 31.34 -35.49 -63.91
C ALA A 897 30.45 -34.30 -63.43
N SER A 898 30.95 -33.05 -63.29
CA SER A 898 31.46 -32.07 -64.30
C SER A 898 30.41 -31.71 -65.36
N GLU A 899 30.08 -30.46 -65.74
CA GLU A 899 30.83 -29.20 -65.90
C GLU A 899 29.86 -28.00 -65.77
N GLY A 900 30.30 -26.82 -65.30
CA GLY A 900 30.56 -25.66 -66.18
C GLY A 900 29.60 -24.51 -65.78
N HIS A 901 29.94 -23.23 -65.71
CA HIS A 901 31.01 -22.46 -66.29
C HIS A 901 31.07 -21.07 -65.62
N SER A 902 32.29 -20.51 -65.49
CA SER A 902 32.65 -19.13 -65.92
C SER A 902 31.98 -17.95 -65.15
N LYS A 903 32.65 -16.98 -64.53
CA LYS A 903 33.88 -16.18 -64.80
C LYS A 903 33.78 -15.02 -63.74
N ARG A 904 34.79 -14.29 -63.26
CA ARG A 904 36.20 -14.09 -63.60
C ARG A 904 36.84 -13.21 -62.51
N SER A 905 38.13 -13.47 -62.28
CA SER A 905 39.24 -12.56 -61.92
C SER A 905 39.08 -11.58 -60.74
N SER A 906 39.86 -11.66 -59.64
CA SER A 906 41.31 -11.82 -59.45
C SER A 906 42.17 -10.66 -59.99
N LYS A 907 42.86 -9.96 -59.09
CA LYS A 907 44.33 -9.81 -59.00
C LYS A 907 44.63 -8.89 -57.80
N LYS A 908 45.40 -9.31 -56.78
CA LYS A 908 46.88 -9.50 -56.73
C LYS A 908 47.61 -8.21 -57.16
N SER A 909 48.62 -7.67 -56.48
CA SER A 909 49.65 -8.30 -55.64
C SER A 909 50.52 -7.23 -54.95
N GLN A 910 51.15 -7.59 -53.82
CA GLN A 910 52.57 -7.33 -53.43
C GLN A 910 53.06 -5.85 -53.35
N SER A 911 53.94 -5.39 -52.44
CA SER A 911 55.12 -5.99 -51.82
C SER A 911 55.72 -5.09 -50.71
N LYS A 912 56.44 -5.72 -49.77
CA LYS A 912 57.75 -5.35 -49.13
C LYS A 912 57.94 -4.17 -48.14
N HIS A 913 58.24 -4.58 -46.90
CA HIS A 913 59.37 -4.23 -45.98
C HIS A 913 60.03 -2.83 -45.93
N ARG A 914 60.08 -2.25 -44.70
CA ARG A 914 61.28 -1.81 -43.90
C ARG A 914 60.81 -1.15 -42.58
N GLU A 915 61.20 -1.66 -41.40
CA GLU A 915 62.30 -1.22 -40.50
C GLU A 915 62.17 0.18 -39.85
N GLN A 916 62.00 0.21 -38.51
CA GLN A 916 62.65 1.05 -37.47
C GLN A 916 61.75 1.12 -36.21
N GLN A 917 62.11 0.48 -35.10
CA GLN A 917 62.94 0.95 -33.96
C GLN A 917 62.22 1.87 -32.94
N GLN A 918 62.13 1.35 -31.70
CA GLN A 918 62.30 2.01 -30.40
C GLN A 918 61.34 3.14 -29.97
N GLN A 919 60.54 2.87 -28.93
CA GLN A 919 60.70 3.52 -27.63
C GLN A 919 59.88 2.85 -26.52
N GLN A 920 60.56 2.65 -25.41
CA GLN A 920 60.11 2.13 -24.12
C GLN A 920 59.80 3.35 -23.25
N GLN A 921 58.62 3.42 -22.62
CA GLN A 921 58.37 4.33 -21.50
C GLN A 921 57.42 3.69 -20.48
N ASP A 922 57.94 3.65 -19.26
CA ASP A 922 57.34 3.17 -18.02
C ASP A 922 56.04 3.90 -17.64
N TYR A 923 55.07 3.17 -17.07
CA TYR A 923 54.09 3.72 -16.14
C TYR A 923 53.94 2.80 -14.91
N PRO A 924 53.91 3.36 -13.68
CA PRO A 924 53.98 2.62 -12.43
C PRO A 924 52.64 1.99 -12.00
N GLN A 925 52.76 0.96 -11.17
CA GLN A 925 51.68 0.41 -10.34
C GLN A 925 51.05 1.47 -9.44
N PHE A 926 49.73 1.61 -9.53
CA PHE A 926 48.81 2.06 -8.47
C PHE A 926 47.61 1.11 -8.58
N GLY A 927 47.23 0.33 -7.57
CA GLY A 927 46.93 0.75 -6.20
C GLY A 927 45.43 0.50 -6.02
N SER A 928 45.09 -0.68 -5.51
CA SER A 928 43.74 -1.05 -5.09
C SER A 928 43.22 -0.06 -4.05
N SER A 929 42.08 0.60 -4.32
CA SER A 929 41.40 1.43 -3.33
C SER A 929 39.88 1.49 -3.62
N GLU A 930 39.14 0.98 -2.64
CA GLU A 930 37.91 1.54 -2.06
C GLU A 930 36.62 1.57 -2.89
N VAL A 931 35.75 0.57 -2.65
CA VAL A 931 34.29 0.73 -2.67
C VAL A 931 33.71 0.17 -1.38
N HIS A 932 33.99 0.85 -0.26
CA HIS A 932 33.25 0.70 0.99
C HIS A 932 33.46 1.98 1.82
N ASP A 933 32.57 2.95 1.65
CA ASP A 933 32.31 3.97 2.67
C ASP A 933 31.00 4.72 2.36
N LEU A 934 29.90 4.25 2.95
CA LEU A 934 28.72 5.06 3.23
C LEU A 934 28.22 4.72 4.65
N CYS A 935 29.07 4.97 5.63
CA CYS A 935 28.69 5.14 7.02
C CYS A 935 29.54 6.26 7.64
N ARG A 936 29.33 7.49 7.17
CA ARG A 936 29.70 8.74 7.85
C ARG A 936 29.12 9.94 7.08
N MET A 937 27.82 10.15 7.22
CA MET A 937 27.25 11.48 7.02
C MET A 937 27.12 12.11 8.40
N ARG A 938 28.08 12.98 8.75
CA ARG A 938 27.84 14.03 9.74
C ARG A 938 26.76 14.94 9.14
N CYS A 939 25.75 15.29 9.93
CA CYS A 939 24.77 16.30 9.59
C CYS A 939 25.47 17.63 9.21
N PRO A 940 24.94 18.40 8.25
CA PRO A 940 25.27 19.82 8.13
C PRO A 940 24.81 20.62 9.35
#